data_AF-A0A0K6HX28-F1
#
_entry.id   AF-A0A0K6HX28-F1
#
_cell.length_a   1.000
_cell.length_b   1.000
_cell.length_c   1.000
_cell.angle_alpha   90.00
_cell.angle_beta   90.00
_cell.angle_gamma   90.00
#
_symmetry.space_group_name_H-M   'P 1'
#
loop_
_entity.id
_entity.type
_entity.pdbx_description
1 polymer ?
#
loop_
_entity_poly.entity_id
_entity_poly.type
_entity_poly.pdbx_seq_one_letter_code
_entity_poly.pdbx_strand_id
1 'polypeptide(L)'
;MSLPQTRSARTLMAALLLALAGVTAALYLALHQPWLGMTLSPRADPYSPGILVTSVDLDGPSAAINPGSRLLSIAGAGQRVELQARDLIEEPDFFESYDEVENFFRRQTRIAALQAKPLVLSWRDPAGQIIEAPITPRRDRPLASLPFVFWFQLICGGGALLVGAWVYALKPKSWPGRLLALSGLMFLPNTYSAAIYSTRELALPGGLFEVLSAINHLGGLGFGGALAALFMVYPTRLAPPQWLWPVPLIIVGWWAADVMRLTPDVSWGVRIPLLIEILLAVGLAVVQWRRSAMRAADRAALRWFILSAMAGTFTFVVFTFGSRMFGVFPPMQQGYAFGFFLAMYLGLALGVGRYHLFDLDRWAYRLLLWVLGLGLIVVLDMLLVLLLNWRHETSLLLTLLLAGLLYLPMRQWLWTRMMQGELPPIDRLLPEIISVAFTAQTLERERRWLGLLDRLYQPLHNLPLPPTDSDTTIGLAQDGMELRVASAGGMSARRLQGRSAGQRLFTTTDAELATSLVTLLNQAAAGRDALETRVQQERDRIASDLHDDIGAKLLTLRHLVHGEREQAMLMATIDQLRAIVRGLQHHVQPWDDFAADLRSEIAQRLAAAGMELDWPPPLIGGLASAPLQRGTDAGDPAQDAALQYHLRALLQEAVSNAIRHAHASRVSLRLTVQDDRQMRVEIRDDGIGIDPQRPATGHGLTSMQIRARALGGRIDWHSNPGPFPASSAPTGDEAKPAAPPGIGTLVELVFPLRTELL
;
A
#
# COMPACT_ATOMS: atom_id res chain seq x y z
N MET A 1 -21.27 20.40 20.44
CA MET A 1 -20.87 19.67 19.21
C MET A 1 -21.84 18.49 19.04
N SER A 2 -23.06 18.73 18.56
CA SER A 2 -24.19 17.76 18.64
C SER A 2 -25.25 17.95 17.55
N LEU A 3 -24.83 18.09 16.27
CA LEU A 3 -25.73 18.36 15.14
C LEU A 3 -25.63 17.46 13.87
N PRO A 4 -24.72 16.46 13.71
CA PRO A 4 -24.75 15.59 12.52
C PRO A 4 -25.81 14.47 12.55
N GLN A 5 -26.10 13.86 13.71
CA GLN A 5 -26.95 12.66 13.79
C GLN A 5 -28.44 12.92 13.46
N THR A 6 -28.97 14.11 13.78
CA THR A 6 -30.40 14.42 13.58
C THR A 6 -30.76 14.63 12.11
N ARG A 7 -29.83 15.13 11.28
CA ARG A 7 -30.06 15.32 9.84
C ARG A 7 -30.07 14.00 9.08
N SER A 8 -29.13 13.10 9.36
CA SER A 8 -29.07 11.78 8.73
C SER A 8 -30.32 10.94 9.04
N ALA A 9 -30.79 10.98 10.28
CA ALA A 9 -32.05 10.33 10.68
C ALA A 9 -33.27 10.90 9.96
N ARG A 10 -33.37 12.24 9.81
CA ARG A 10 -34.48 12.88 9.06
C ARG A 10 -34.49 12.49 7.59
N THR A 11 -33.34 12.43 6.93
CA THR A 11 -33.23 12.00 5.52
C THR A 11 -33.72 10.56 5.35
N LEU A 12 -33.25 9.65 6.21
CA LEU A 12 -33.65 8.24 6.17
C LEU A 12 -35.15 8.07 6.47
N MET A 13 -35.67 8.82 7.45
CA MET A 13 -37.10 8.83 7.76
C MET A 13 -37.93 9.34 6.58
N ALA A 14 -37.51 10.42 5.93
CA ALA A 14 -38.21 10.94 4.74
C ALA A 14 -38.21 9.93 3.59
N ALA A 15 -37.08 9.25 3.35
CA ALA A 15 -36.97 8.18 2.35
C ALA A 15 -37.89 6.99 2.68
N LEU A 16 -37.95 6.58 3.94
CA LEU A 16 -38.84 5.51 4.41
C LEU A 16 -40.31 5.89 4.23
N LEU A 17 -40.70 7.10 4.63
CA LEU A 17 -42.06 7.60 4.45
C LEU A 17 -42.46 7.69 2.98
N LEU A 18 -41.54 8.11 2.11
CA LEU A 18 -41.77 8.11 0.66
C LEU A 18 -41.96 6.69 0.10
N ALA A 19 -41.11 5.73 0.52
CA ALA A 19 -41.25 4.32 0.14
C ALA A 19 -42.61 3.75 0.60
N LEU A 20 -43.02 4.02 1.85
CA LEU A 20 -44.29 3.56 2.41
C LEU A 20 -45.50 4.21 1.74
N ALA A 21 -45.42 5.50 1.41
CA ALA A 21 -46.47 6.19 0.66
C ALA A 21 -46.66 5.56 -0.72
N GLY A 22 -45.56 5.24 -1.42
CA GLY A 22 -45.62 4.53 -2.69
C GLY A 22 -46.18 3.11 -2.57
N VAL A 23 -45.82 2.35 -1.52
CA VAL A 23 -46.39 1.02 -1.25
C VAL A 23 -47.90 1.12 -1.03
N THR A 24 -48.32 2.12 -0.25
CA THR A 24 -49.74 2.37 0.02
C THR A 24 -50.50 2.70 -1.26
N ALA A 25 -49.94 3.55 -2.14
CA ALA A 25 -50.53 3.87 -3.43
C ALA A 25 -50.60 2.65 -4.36
N ALA A 26 -49.53 1.86 -4.44
CA ALA A 26 -49.48 0.64 -5.25
C ALA A 26 -50.47 -0.41 -4.76
N LEU A 27 -50.58 -0.61 -3.45
CA LEU A 27 -51.59 -1.50 -2.84
C LEU A 27 -53.00 -0.99 -3.11
N TYR A 28 -53.26 0.30 -2.94
CA TYR A 28 -54.57 0.87 -3.24
C TYR A 28 -54.97 0.58 -4.69
N LEU A 29 -54.08 0.83 -5.65
CA LEU A 29 -54.32 0.59 -7.07
C LEU A 29 -54.43 -0.89 -7.42
N ALA A 30 -53.69 -1.78 -6.76
CA ALA A 30 -53.73 -3.22 -7.03
C ALA A 30 -54.94 -3.92 -6.41
N LEU A 31 -55.42 -3.46 -5.25
CA LEU A 31 -56.55 -4.04 -4.53
C LEU A 31 -57.90 -3.55 -5.09
N HIS A 32 -58.00 -2.32 -5.60
CA HIS A 32 -59.23 -1.79 -6.21
C HIS A 32 -59.33 -2.15 -7.71
N GLN A 33 -59.12 -3.43 -8.02
CA GLN A 33 -59.28 -3.98 -9.36
C GLN A 33 -60.29 -5.13 -9.32
N PRO A 34 -61.14 -5.28 -10.36
CA PRO A 34 -62.00 -6.44 -10.49
C PRO A 34 -61.17 -7.72 -10.49
N TRP A 35 -61.60 -8.70 -9.71
CA TRP A 35 -60.88 -9.96 -9.50
C TRP A 35 -61.74 -11.15 -9.91
N LEU A 36 -61.18 -12.03 -10.73
CA LEU A 36 -61.81 -13.27 -11.19
C LEU A 36 -61.37 -14.50 -10.38
N GLY A 37 -60.21 -14.44 -9.72
CA GLY A 37 -59.70 -15.55 -8.92
C GLY A 37 -58.92 -16.59 -9.73
N MET A 38 -58.18 -16.16 -10.75
CA MET A 38 -57.38 -17.02 -11.60
C MET A 38 -55.93 -16.52 -11.71
N THR A 39 -55.00 -17.44 -11.86
CA THR A 39 -53.63 -17.12 -12.28
C THR A 39 -53.43 -17.56 -13.71
N LEU A 40 -53.08 -16.61 -14.59
CA LEU A 40 -52.98 -16.84 -16.02
C LEU A 40 -51.54 -16.89 -16.50
N SER A 41 -51.26 -17.70 -17.53
CA SER A 41 -49.95 -17.76 -18.16
C SER A 41 -49.98 -17.17 -19.58
N PRO A 42 -49.02 -16.29 -19.94
CA PRO A 42 -48.89 -15.76 -21.30
C PRO A 42 -48.32 -16.78 -22.29
N ARG A 43 -48.02 -18.02 -21.87
CA ARG A 43 -47.39 -19.04 -22.71
C ARG A 43 -48.32 -19.44 -23.85
N ALA A 44 -48.05 -18.90 -25.04
CA ALA A 44 -48.75 -19.25 -26.26
C ALA A 44 -48.45 -20.71 -26.64
N ASP A 45 -49.51 -21.44 -26.98
CA ASP A 45 -49.40 -22.73 -27.65
C ASP A 45 -49.86 -22.52 -29.09
N PRO A 46 -48.97 -22.67 -30.10
CA PRO A 46 -49.32 -22.48 -31.50
C PRO A 46 -50.51 -23.33 -31.96
N TYR A 47 -50.78 -24.44 -31.27
CA TYR A 47 -51.78 -25.42 -31.64
C TYR A 47 -53.10 -25.28 -30.85
N SER A 48 -53.12 -24.44 -29.81
CA SER A 48 -54.28 -24.30 -28.91
C SER A 48 -54.59 -22.82 -28.61
N PRO A 49 -55.63 -22.24 -29.23
CA PRO A 49 -56.03 -20.86 -28.96
C PRO A 49 -56.49 -20.67 -27.51
N GLY A 50 -56.28 -19.46 -26.98
CA GLY A 50 -56.68 -19.05 -25.64
C GLY A 50 -55.53 -18.93 -24.63
N ILE A 51 -55.85 -18.37 -23.46
CA ILE A 51 -54.94 -18.11 -22.36
C ILE A 51 -54.98 -19.27 -21.36
N LEU A 52 -53.83 -19.83 -20.98
CA LEU A 52 -53.75 -20.95 -20.04
C LEU A 52 -54.05 -20.49 -18.61
N VAL A 53 -54.96 -21.19 -17.95
CA VAL A 53 -55.25 -21.04 -16.51
C VAL A 53 -54.33 -21.99 -15.73
N THR A 54 -53.44 -21.43 -14.92
CA THR A 54 -52.44 -22.19 -14.16
C THR A 54 -52.93 -22.60 -12.78
N SER A 55 -53.68 -21.72 -12.12
CA SER A 55 -54.32 -21.99 -10.84
C SER A 55 -55.59 -21.15 -10.72
N VAL A 56 -56.49 -21.59 -9.85
CA VAL A 56 -57.75 -20.93 -9.55
C VAL A 56 -57.93 -20.90 -8.05
N ASP A 57 -58.38 -19.76 -7.52
CA ASP A 57 -58.71 -19.59 -6.11
C ASP A 57 -60.05 -20.28 -5.82
N LEU A 58 -60.05 -21.18 -4.83
CA LEU A 58 -61.23 -21.99 -4.48
C LEU A 58 -62.38 -21.12 -3.93
N ASP A 59 -62.06 -20.00 -3.30
CA ASP A 59 -63.03 -19.03 -2.79
C ASP A 59 -63.26 -17.87 -3.80
N GLY A 60 -62.70 -18.00 -5.01
CA GLY A 60 -62.74 -17.00 -6.07
C GLY A 60 -63.96 -17.12 -6.99
N PRO A 61 -64.33 -16.04 -7.71
CA PRO A 61 -65.44 -16.05 -8.68
C PRO A 61 -65.35 -17.13 -9.76
N SER A 62 -64.14 -17.53 -10.14
CA SER A 62 -63.88 -18.52 -11.17
C SER A 62 -63.60 -19.93 -10.64
N ALA A 63 -63.95 -20.26 -9.38
CA ALA A 63 -63.71 -21.57 -8.75
C ALA A 63 -64.19 -22.80 -9.55
N ALA A 64 -65.17 -22.63 -10.44
CA ALA A 64 -65.66 -23.69 -11.33
C ALA A 64 -64.69 -24.05 -12.48
N ILE A 65 -63.67 -23.24 -12.73
CA ILE A 65 -62.69 -23.47 -13.80
C ILE A 65 -61.57 -24.37 -13.28
N ASN A 66 -61.33 -25.48 -13.98
CA ASN A 66 -60.24 -26.38 -13.63
C ASN A 66 -58.88 -25.81 -14.07
N PRO A 67 -57.82 -25.87 -13.24
CA PRO A 67 -56.45 -25.61 -13.68
C PRO A 67 -56.09 -26.45 -14.91
N GLY A 68 -55.35 -25.86 -15.86
CA GLY A 68 -55.06 -26.45 -17.16
C GLY A 68 -56.07 -26.09 -18.26
N SER A 69 -57.21 -25.46 -17.91
CA SER A 69 -58.16 -24.93 -18.88
C SER A 69 -57.57 -23.75 -19.69
N ARG A 70 -58.14 -23.50 -20.87
CA ARG A 70 -57.79 -22.35 -21.73
C ARG A 70 -58.95 -21.38 -21.87
N LEU A 71 -58.77 -20.14 -21.39
CA LEU A 71 -59.72 -19.05 -21.57
C LEU A 71 -59.73 -18.58 -23.03
N LEU A 72 -60.90 -18.61 -23.66
CA LEU A 72 -61.10 -18.29 -25.06
C LEU A 72 -61.67 -16.88 -25.25
N SER A 73 -62.71 -16.52 -24.49
CA SER A 73 -63.34 -15.20 -24.62
C SER A 73 -64.02 -14.75 -23.33
N ILE A 74 -64.18 -13.43 -23.24
CA ILE A 74 -64.96 -12.72 -22.22
C ILE A 74 -66.11 -11.99 -22.93
N ALA A 75 -67.34 -12.16 -22.44
CA ALA A 75 -68.51 -11.51 -23.00
C ALA A 75 -69.36 -10.83 -21.92
N GLY A 76 -69.95 -9.69 -22.23
CA GLY A 76 -70.81 -8.94 -21.31
C GLY A 76 -71.42 -7.73 -22.01
N ALA A 77 -72.63 -7.34 -21.61
CA ALA A 77 -73.33 -6.17 -22.16
C ALA A 77 -73.39 -6.13 -23.71
N GLY A 78 -73.60 -7.28 -24.35
CA GLY A 78 -73.68 -7.40 -25.81
C GLY A 78 -72.35 -7.33 -26.56
N GLN A 79 -71.22 -7.26 -25.86
CA GLN A 79 -69.87 -7.30 -26.45
C GLN A 79 -69.18 -8.62 -26.10
N ARG A 80 -68.40 -9.15 -27.04
CA ARG A 80 -67.53 -10.32 -26.83
C ARG A 80 -66.12 -9.96 -27.28
N VAL A 81 -65.13 -10.27 -26.45
CA VAL A 81 -63.71 -10.08 -26.74
C VAL A 81 -63.04 -11.44 -26.66
N GLU A 82 -62.44 -11.86 -27.77
CA GLU A 82 -61.57 -13.04 -27.80
C GLU A 82 -60.25 -12.72 -27.08
N LEU A 83 -59.88 -13.59 -26.15
CA LEU A 83 -58.69 -13.45 -25.33
C LEU A 83 -57.49 -14.07 -26.04
N GLN A 84 -56.37 -13.36 -25.99
CA GLN A 84 -55.17 -13.70 -26.72
C GLN A 84 -53.97 -13.62 -25.78
N ALA A 85 -52.95 -14.45 -26.01
CA ALA A 85 -51.75 -14.45 -25.17
C ALA A 85 -51.09 -13.05 -25.06
N ARG A 86 -51.21 -12.24 -26.13
CA ARG A 86 -50.71 -10.86 -26.15
C ARG A 86 -51.41 -9.91 -25.17
N ASP A 87 -52.61 -10.23 -24.69
CA ASP A 87 -53.32 -9.41 -23.69
C ASP A 87 -52.62 -9.46 -22.30
N LEU A 88 -51.79 -10.49 -22.07
CA LEU A 88 -51.01 -10.68 -20.84
C LEU A 88 -49.55 -10.20 -20.93
N ILE A 89 -49.18 -9.51 -22.01
CA ILE A 89 -47.83 -8.92 -22.12
C ILE A 89 -47.59 -7.99 -20.92
N GLU A 90 -46.49 -8.21 -20.19
CA GLU A 90 -46.19 -7.43 -18.98
C GLU A 90 -45.95 -5.95 -19.32
N GLU A 91 -45.15 -5.65 -20.35
CA GLU A 91 -44.80 -4.27 -20.76
C GLU A 91 -45.14 -4.01 -22.24
N PRO A 92 -45.82 -2.90 -22.61
CA PRO A 92 -46.14 -2.58 -24.00
C PRO A 92 -44.91 -2.39 -24.91
N ASP A 93 -43.72 -2.14 -24.36
CA ASP A 93 -42.48 -1.90 -25.11
C ASP A 93 -41.99 -3.10 -25.92
N PHE A 94 -42.64 -4.26 -25.79
CA PHE A 94 -42.42 -5.43 -26.67
C PHE A 94 -43.00 -5.23 -28.08
N PHE A 95 -43.96 -4.33 -28.26
CA PHE A 95 -44.50 -3.99 -29.58
C PHE A 95 -43.49 -3.20 -30.42
N GLU A 96 -43.63 -3.24 -31.74
CA GLU A 96 -42.72 -2.54 -32.64
C GLU A 96 -43.21 -1.13 -32.96
N SER A 97 -44.54 -0.95 -33.05
CA SER A 97 -45.17 0.32 -33.45
C SER A 97 -46.08 0.90 -32.37
N TYR A 98 -46.27 2.22 -32.38
CA TYR A 98 -47.20 2.89 -31.48
C TYR A 98 -48.66 2.52 -31.73
N ASP A 99 -49.02 2.18 -32.97
CA ASP A 99 -50.37 1.71 -33.31
C ASP A 99 -50.71 0.40 -32.58
N GLU A 100 -49.75 -0.51 -32.47
CA GLU A 100 -49.91 -1.76 -31.71
C GLU A 100 -50.07 -1.48 -30.21
N VAL A 101 -49.29 -0.54 -29.67
CA VAL A 101 -49.38 -0.10 -28.26
C VAL A 101 -50.74 0.53 -27.98
N GLU A 102 -51.24 1.42 -28.85
CA GLU A 102 -52.56 2.03 -28.68
C GLU A 102 -53.67 0.98 -28.80
N ASN A 103 -53.56 0.06 -29.75
CA ASN A 103 -54.48 -1.08 -29.88
C ASN A 103 -54.49 -1.95 -28.62
N PHE A 104 -53.33 -2.20 -28.01
CA PHE A 104 -53.22 -2.91 -26.75
C PHE A 104 -53.95 -2.17 -25.62
N PHE A 105 -53.70 -0.86 -25.42
CA PHE A 105 -54.40 -0.09 -24.39
C PHE A 105 -55.92 0.00 -24.62
N ARG A 106 -56.37 0.11 -25.88
CA ARG A 106 -57.80 0.06 -26.22
C ARG A 106 -58.40 -1.30 -25.87
N ARG A 107 -57.71 -2.40 -26.17
CA ARG A 107 -58.15 -3.76 -25.77
C ARG A 107 -58.19 -3.92 -24.25
N GLN A 108 -57.16 -3.49 -23.54
CA GLN A 108 -57.11 -3.51 -22.08
C GLN A 108 -58.31 -2.77 -21.46
N THR A 109 -58.65 -1.58 -21.98
CA THR A 109 -59.82 -0.82 -21.54
C THR A 109 -61.14 -1.58 -21.78
N ARG A 110 -61.30 -2.21 -22.94
CA ARG A 110 -62.50 -3.02 -23.25
C ARG A 110 -62.63 -4.21 -22.31
N ILE A 111 -61.54 -4.95 -22.07
CA ILE A 111 -61.54 -6.12 -21.17
C ILE A 111 -61.82 -5.67 -19.74
N ALA A 112 -61.16 -4.61 -19.26
CA ALA A 112 -61.38 -4.07 -17.92
C ALA A 112 -62.83 -3.59 -17.71
N ALA A 113 -63.45 -2.98 -18.72
CA ALA A 113 -64.85 -2.55 -18.66
C ALA A 113 -65.83 -3.73 -18.58
N LEU A 114 -65.52 -4.85 -19.24
CA LEU A 114 -66.28 -6.10 -19.13
C LEU A 114 -66.10 -6.74 -17.75
N GLN A 115 -64.88 -6.75 -17.21
CA GLN A 115 -64.57 -7.27 -15.88
C GLN A 115 -65.20 -6.46 -14.73
N ALA A 116 -65.55 -5.19 -14.96
CA ALA A 116 -66.21 -4.37 -13.95
C ALA A 116 -67.69 -4.76 -13.69
N LYS A 117 -68.26 -5.68 -14.48
CA LYS A 117 -69.67 -6.10 -14.44
C LYS A 117 -69.77 -7.62 -14.46
N PRO A 118 -70.94 -8.21 -14.12
CA PRO A 118 -71.19 -9.63 -14.40
C PRO A 118 -70.98 -9.94 -15.89
N LEU A 119 -70.26 -11.01 -16.17
CA LEU A 119 -69.79 -11.39 -17.49
C LEU A 119 -69.98 -12.89 -17.73
N VAL A 120 -69.79 -13.34 -18.96
CA VAL A 120 -69.73 -14.75 -19.34
C VAL A 120 -68.30 -15.06 -19.77
N LEU A 121 -67.67 -16.04 -19.14
CA LEU A 121 -66.40 -16.59 -19.59
C LEU A 121 -66.64 -17.82 -20.45
N SER A 122 -65.90 -17.92 -21.54
CA SER A 122 -65.82 -19.11 -22.40
C SER A 122 -64.43 -19.70 -22.27
N TRP A 123 -64.33 -20.98 -21.87
CA TRP A 123 -63.06 -21.69 -21.74
C TRP A 123 -63.15 -23.10 -22.30
N ARG A 124 -61.99 -23.63 -22.72
CA ARG A 124 -61.81 -25.03 -23.05
C ARG A 124 -61.24 -25.76 -21.85
N ASP A 125 -61.91 -26.78 -21.36
CA ASP A 125 -61.42 -27.60 -20.25
C ASP A 125 -60.28 -28.55 -20.70
N PRO A 126 -59.59 -29.25 -19.77
CA PRO A 126 -58.55 -30.21 -20.13
C PRO A 126 -59.04 -31.41 -20.95
N ALA A 127 -60.34 -31.71 -20.94
CA ALA A 127 -60.96 -32.74 -21.76
C ALA A 127 -61.28 -32.27 -23.19
N GLY A 128 -61.08 -30.97 -23.49
CA GLY A 128 -61.32 -30.37 -24.79
C GLY A 128 -62.73 -29.81 -24.99
N GLN A 129 -63.60 -29.90 -23.99
CA GLN A 129 -64.96 -29.35 -24.02
C GLN A 129 -64.93 -27.83 -23.84
N ILE A 130 -65.67 -27.11 -24.68
CA ILE A 130 -65.89 -25.67 -24.51
C ILE A 130 -67.07 -25.46 -23.57
N ILE A 131 -66.83 -24.73 -22.49
CA ILE A 131 -67.81 -24.40 -21.45
C ILE A 131 -67.97 -22.88 -21.43
N GLU A 132 -69.22 -22.42 -21.38
CA GLU A 132 -69.55 -21.01 -21.16
C GLU A 132 -70.36 -20.88 -19.87
N ALA A 133 -69.89 -20.06 -18.94
CA ALA A 133 -70.60 -19.84 -17.68
C ALA A 133 -70.58 -18.36 -17.27
N PRO A 134 -71.68 -17.87 -16.65
CA PRO A 134 -71.69 -16.55 -16.06
C PRO A 134 -70.78 -16.51 -14.82
N ILE A 135 -69.92 -15.50 -14.75
CA ILE A 135 -69.04 -15.21 -13.63
C ILE A 135 -69.32 -13.80 -13.15
N THR A 136 -69.41 -13.62 -11.84
CA THR A 136 -69.55 -12.30 -11.22
C THR A 136 -68.23 -11.93 -10.57
N PRO A 137 -67.42 -11.04 -11.19
CA PRO A 137 -66.13 -10.63 -10.63
C PRO A 137 -66.32 -9.97 -9.26
N ARG A 138 -65.37 -10.21 -8.35
CA ARG A 138 -65.32 -9.48 -7.09
C ARG A 138 -64.82 -8.07 -7.35
N ARG A 139 -65.42 -7.06 -6.71
CA ARG A 139 -65.05 -5.65 -6.91
C ARG A 139 -63.62 -5.33 -6.49
N ASP A 140 -63.18 -5.93 -5.38
CA ASP A 140 -61.85 -5.72 -4.81
C ASP A 140 -61.09 -7.04 -4.79
N ARG A 141 -59.84 -6.95 -5.24
CA ARG A 141 -58.87 -8.04 -5.24
C ARG A 141 -58.37 -8.30 -3.81
N PRO A 142 -58.42 -9.55 -3.31
CA PRO A 142 -57.89 -9.88 -1.98
C PRO A 142 -56.37 -9.67 -1.90
N LEU A 143 -55.88 -9.19 -0.75
CA LEU A 143 -54.44 -9.00 -0.51
C LEU A 143 -53.63 -10.29 -0.70
N ALA A 144 -54.18 -11.42 -0.27
CA ALA A 144 -53.56 -12.74 -0.38
C ALA A 144 -53.38 -13.21 -1.84
N SER A 145 -54.14 -12.63 -2.78
CA SER A 145 -54.04 -12.97 -4.21
C SER A 145 -52.91 -12.23 -4.95
N LEU A 146 -52.24 -11.28 -4.30
CA LEU A 146 -51.09 -10.59 -4.90
C LEU A 146 -49.89 -11.53 -4.95
N PRO A 147 -49.28 -11.76 -6.12
CA PRO A 147 -48.18 -12.71 -6.26
C PRO A 147 -46.92 -12.18 -5.56
N PHE A 148 -46.00 -13.08 -5.20
CA PHE A 148 -44.72 -12.72 -4.59
C PHE A 148 -43.95 -11.65 -5.40
N VAL A 149 -44.00 -11.72 -6.73
CA VAL A 149 -43.32 -10.77 -7.62
C VAL A 149 -43.82 -9.33 -7.45
N PHE A 150 -45.06 -9.10 -7.00
CA PHE A 150 -45.57 -7.76 -6.67
C PHE A 150 -44.77 -7.18 -5.49
N TRP A 151 -44.69 -7.93 -4.40
CA TRP A 151 -43.98 -7.53 -3.18
C TRP A 151 -42.48 -7.40 -3.43
N PHE A 152 -41.91 -8.31 -4.20
CA PHE A 152 -40.50 -8.29 -4.56
C PHE A 152 -40.09 -6.99 -5.26
N GLN A 153 -40.90 -6.52 -6.22
CA GLN A 153 -40.65 -5.26 -6.93
C GLN A 153 -40.71 -4.05 -5.98
N LEU A 154 -41.69 -4.01 -5.07
CA LEU A 154 -41.79 -2.94 -4.07
C LEU A 154 -40.58 -2.94 -3.11
N ILE A 155 -40.12 -4.12 -2.69
CA ILE A 155 -38.91 -4.25 -1.86
C ILE A 155 -37.68 -3.75 -2.63
N CYS A 156 -37.57 -4.04 -3.93
CA CYS A 156 -36.46 -3.57 -4.74
C CYS A 156 -36.43 -2.04 -4.86
N GLY A 157 -37.56 -1.40 -5.18
CA GLY A 157 -37.66 0.05 -5.25
C GLY A 157 -37.37 0.74 -3.92
N GLY A 158 -38.05 0.30 -2.86
CA GLY A 158 -37.88 0.86 -1.51
C GLY A 158 -36.46 0.65 -0.97
N GLY A 159 -35.88 -0.54 -1.19
CA GLY A 159 -34.51 -0.86 -0.83
C GLY A 159 -33.49 0.05 -1.49
N ALA A 160 -33.60 0.27 -2.81
CA ALA A 160 -32.71 1.18 -3.53
C ALA A 160 -32.82 2.63 -3.02
N LEU A 161 -34.04 3.13 -2.79
CA LEU A 161 -34.26 4.46 -2.23
C LEU A 161 -33.60 4.60 -0.84
N LEU A 162 -33.79 3.63 0.05
CA LEU A 162 -33.24 3.65 1.40
C LEU A 162 -31.71 3.58 1.40
N VAL A 163 -31.12 2.70 0.58
CA VAL A 163 -29.66 2.59 0.43
C VAL A 163 -29.08 3.90 -0.14
N GLY A 164 -29.74 4.49 -1.14
CA GLY A 164 -29.34 5.79 -1.71
C GLY A 164 -29.40 6.91 -0.67
N ALA A 165 -30.51 6.99 0.06
CA ALA A 165 -30.70 7.95 1.15
C ALA A 165 -29.66 7.77 2.26
N TRP A 166 -29.27 6.53 2.58
CA TRP A 166 -28.21 6.23 3.54
C TRP A 166 -26.85 6.76 3.07
N VAL A 167 -26.45 6.46 1.83
CA VAL A 167 -25.18 6.96 1.29
C VAL A 167 -25.17 8.50 1.23
N TYR A 168 -26.30 9.13 0.85
CA TYR A 168 -26.43 10.58 0.89
C TYR A 168 -26.38 11.14 2.31
N ALA A 169 -27.02 10.48 3.28
CA ALA A 169 -27.01 10.89 4.69
C ALA A 169 -25.59 10.83 5.29
N LEU A 170 -24.75 9.91 4.83
CA LEU A 170 -23.34 9.83 5.22
C LEU A 170 -22.49 10.95 4.57
N LYS A 171 -22.75 11.28 3.29
CA LYS A 171 -21.94 12.24 2.53
C LYS A 171 -22.79 13.22 1.68
N PRO A 172 -23.59 14.12 2.30
CA PRO A 172 -24.59 14.93 1.59
C PRO A 172 -24.01 16.02 0.68
N LYS A 173 -22.76 16.41 0.92
CA LYS A 173 -22.01 17.36 0.07
C LYS A 173 -21.29 16.67 -1.09
N SER A 174 -21.23 15.34 -1.12
CA SER A 174 -20.58 14.60 -2.19
C SER A 174 -21.51 14.43 -3.39
N TRP A 175 -21.05 14.80 -4.58
CA TRP A 175 -21.79 14.53 -5.82
C TRP A 175 -22.06 13.04 -6.05
N PRO A 176 -21.12 12.11 -5.80
CA PRO A 176 -21.39 10.68 -5.95
C PRO A 176 -22.54 10.19 -5.07
N GLY A 177 -22.60 10.62 -3.81
CA GLY A 177 -23.71 10.28 -2.91
C GLY A 177 -25.04 10.89 -3.34
N ARG A 178 -25.05 12.10 -3.92
CA ARG A 178 -26.25 12.74 -4.49
C ARG A 178 -26.78 12.01 -5.70
N LEU A 179 -25.91 11.67 -6.65
CA LEU A 179 -26.29 10.99 -7.89
C LEU A 179 -26.73 9.56 -7.61
N LEU A 180 -26.10 8.87 -6.65
CA LEU A 180 -26.56 7.57 -6.20
C LEU A 180 -27.95 7.67 -5.54
N ALA A 181 -28.17 8.64 -4.66
CA ALA A 181 -29.50 8.84 -4.07
C ALA A 181 -30.56 9.21 -5.12
N LEU A 182 -30.19 10.00 -6.13
CA LEU A 182 -31.06 10.32 -7.25
C LEU A 182 -31.43 9.08 -8.07
N SER A 183 -30.48 8.18 -8.37
CA SER A 183 -30.81 6.95 -9.08
C SER A 183 -31.72 6.04 -8.23
N GLY A 184 -31.51 5.94 -6.91
CA GLY A 184 -32.43 5.25 -6.01
C GLY A 184 -33.84 5.86 -6.00
N LEU A 185 -33.94 7.19 -6.06
CA LEU A 185 -35.21 7.91 -6.17
C LEU A 185 -35.92 7.66 -7.51
N MET A 186 -35.19 7.57 -8.62
CA MET A 186 -35.75 7.27 -9.95
C MET A 186 -36.11 5.78 -10.11
N PHE A 187 -35.45 4.89 -9.38
CA PHE A 187 -35.76 3.45 -9.39
C PHE A 187 -37.09 3.11 -8.69
N LEU A 188 -37.55 3.96 -7.76
CA LEU A 188 -38.82 3.81 -7.06
C LEU A 188 -40.05 3.87 -8.01
N PRO A 189 -40.27 4.94 -8.81
CA PRO A 189 -41.40 4.99 -9.74
C PRO A 189 -41.32 3.90 -10.81
N ASN A 190 -40.11 3.50 -11.24
CA ASN A 190 -39.87 2.38 -12.14
C ASN A 190 -40.50 1.08 -11.59
N THR A 191 -39.96 0.60 -10.47
CA THR A 191 -40.40 -0.66 -9.85
C THR A 191 -41.85 -0.66 -9.34
N TYR A 192 -42.35 0.46 -8.80
CA TYR A 192 -43.68 0.49 -8.18
C TYR A 192 -44.79 0.52 -9.22
N SER A 193 -44.59 1.25 -10.32
CA SER A 193 -45.53 1.23 -11.44
C SER A 193 -45.54 -0.13 -12.11
N ALA A 194 -44.35 -0.71 -12.35
CA ALA A 194 -44.18 -2.06 -12.87
C ALA A 194 -44.88 -3.12 -12.03
N ALA A 195 -44.77 -3.05 -10.70
CA ALA A 195 -45.46 -3.98 -9.80
C ALA A 195 -46.97 -4.03 -10.05
N ILE A 196 -47.62 -2.89 -10.30
CA ILE A 196 -49.07 -2.79 -10.47
C ILE A 196 -49.51 -3.45 -11.78
N TYR A 197 -48.95 -3.03 -12.92
CA TYR A 197 -49.44 -3.54 -14.22
C TYR A 197 -48.86 -4.91 -14.58
N SER A 198 -47.64 -5.27 -14.15
CA SER A 198 -47.05 -6.60 -14.46
C SER A 198 -47.73 -7.73 -13.69
N THR A 199 -48.41 -7.43 -12.57
CA THR A 199 -49.08 -8.43 -11.73
C THR A 199 -50.62 -8.34 -11.78
N ARG A 200 -51.14 -7.56 -12.73
CA ARG A 200 -52.57 -7.54 -13.06
C ARG A 200 -53.03 -8.95 -13.44
N GLU A 201 -54.27 -9.28 -13.11
CA GLU A 201 -54.80 -10.63 -13.37
C GLU A 201 -55.06 -10.86 -14.86
N LEU A 202 -55.88 -10.01 -15.48
CA LEU A 202 -56.24 -10.12 -16.90
C LEU A 202 -56.10 -8.77 -17.62
N ALA A 203 -56.72 -7.71 -17.08
CA ALA A 203 -56.62 -6.39 -17.66
C ALA A 203 -56.61 -5.26 -16.63
N LEU A 204 -56.09 -4.12 -17.06
CA LEU A 204 -56.10 -2.85 -16.34
C LEU A 204 -56.79 -1.80 -17.24
N PRO A 205 -57.47 -0.76 -16.71
CA PRO A 205 -57.93 0.33 -17.56
C PRO A 205 -56.77 0.91 -18.37
N GLY A 206 -56.92 1.00 -19.70
CA GLY A 206 -55.81 1.31 -20.61
C GLY A 206 -55.14 2.64 -20.31
N GLY A 207 -55.89 3.69 -19.97
CA GLY A 207 -55.32 4.97 -19.57
C GLY A 207 -54.52 4.92 -18.27
N LEU A 208 -54.93 4.09 -17.29
CA LEU A 208 -54.13 3.87 -16.08
C LEU A 208 -52.85 3.10 -16.42
N PHE A 209 -52.93 2.08 -17.28
CA PHE A 209 -51.78 1.32 -17.73
C PHE A 209 -50.79 2.24 -18.47
N GLU A 210 -51.26 3.06 -19.40
CA GLU A 210 -50.42 4.02 -20.12
C GLU A 210 -49.69 4.98 -19.18
N VAL A 211 -50.38 5.54 -18.19
CA VAL A 211 -49.73 6.42 -17.19
C VAL A 211 -48.69 5.66 -16.36
N LEU A 212 -49.00 4.45 -15.91
CA LEU A 212 -48.05 3.64 -15.13
C LEU A 212 -46.83 3.24 -15.98
N SER A 213 -47.02 2.86 -17.23
CA SER A 213 -45.93 2.54 -18.16
C SER A 213 -45.07 3.78 -18.48
N ALA A 214 -45.68 4.96 -18.63
CA ALA A 214 -44.95 6.22 -18.79
C ALA A 214 -44.13 6.58 -17.53
N ILE A 215 -44.67 6.36 -16.33
CA ILE A 215 -43.96 6.53 -15.04
C ILE A 215 -42.80 5.53 -14.95
N ASN A 216 -43.03 4.28 -15.37
CA ASN A 216 -42.01 3.26 -15.43
C ASN A 216 -40.84 3.69 -16.30
N HIS A 217 -41.14 4.11 -17.53
CA HIS A 217 -40.17 4.56 -18.52
C HIS A 217 -39.34 5.75 -18.01
N LEU A 218 -39.98 6.76 -17.42
CA LEU A 218 -39.28 7.90 -16.82
C LEU A 218 -38.31 7.46 -15.71
N GLY A 219 -38.75 6.54 -14.84
CA GLY A 219 -37.91 6.00 -13.78
C GLY A 219 -36.74 5.18 -14.32
N GLY A 220 -36.95 4.43 -15.40
CA GLY A 220 -35.92 3.68 -16.13
C GLY A 220 -34.81 4.57 -16.69
N LEU A 221 -35.18 5.56 -17.53
CA LEU A 221 -34.22 6.52 -18.09
C LEU A 221 -33.58 7.37 -16.99
N GLY A 222 -34.35 7.82 -16.01
CA GLY A 222 -33.83 8.60 -14.88
C GLY A 222 -32.79 7.82 -14.08
N PHE A 223 -32.99 6.52 -13.88
CA PHE A 223 -32.04 5.64 -13.22
C PHE A 223 -30.75 5.48 -14.05
N GLY A 224 -30.86 5.13 -15.33
CA GLY A 224 -29.71 4.92 -16.21
C GLY A 224 -28.91 6.21 -16.45
N GLY A 225 -29.57 7.33 -16.68
CA GLY A 225 -28.94 8.64 -16.81
C GLY A 225 -28.26 9.13 -15.52
N ALA A 226 -28.85 8.89 -14.35
CA ALA A 226 -28.19 9.17 -13.07
C ALA A 226 -26.94 8.30 -12.84
N LEU A 227 -26.96 7.05 -13.30
CA LEU A 227 -25.80 6.16 -13.28
C LEU A 227 -24.69 6.62 -14.24
N ALA A 228 -25.05 7.03 -15.47
CA ALA A 228 -24.10 7.61 -16.41
C ALA A 228 -23.48 8.91 -15.87
N ALA A 229 -24.31 9.80 -15.29
CA ALA A 229 -23.85 11.01 -14.61
C ALA A 229 -22.91 10.69 -13.43
N LEU A 230 -23.14 9.59 -12.72
CA LEU A 230 -22.25 9.15 -11.65
C LEU A 230 -20.85 8.79 -12.18
N PHE A 231 -20.76 8.11 -13.33
CA PHE A 231 -19.49 7.87 -14.02
C PHE A 231 -18.82 9.17 -14.54
N MET A 232 -19.55 10.27 -14.74
CA MET A 232 -18.92 11.56 -15.08
C MET A 232 -18.19 12.21 -13.89
N VAL A 233 -18.54 11.84 -12.65
CA VAL A 233 -18.06 12.53 -11.44
C VAL A 233 -17.22 11.62 -10.53
N TYR A 234 -17.39 10.31 -10.63
CA TYR A 234 -16.75 9.31 -9.77
C TYR A 234 -15.99 8.25 -10.60
N PRO A 235 -14.77 7.84 -10.18
CA PRO A 235 -14.03 8.29 -8.99
C PRO A 235 -13.38 9.67 -9.16
N THR A 236 -13.03 10.04 -10.39
CA THR A 236 -12.47 11.35 -10.72
C THR A 236 -13.50 12.21 -11.43
N ARG A 237 -13.46 13.53 -11.25
CA ARG A 237 -14.35 14.42 -11.97
C ARG A 237 -13.91 14.54 -13.43
N LEU A 238 -14.69 13.98 -14.36
CA LEU A 238 -14.44 14.10 -15.79
C LEU A 238 -14.82 15.48 -16.32
N ALA A 239 -15.98 15.97 -15.89
CA ALA A 239 -16.53 17.26 -16.27
C ALA A 239 -16.84 18.12 -15.03
N PRO A 240 -16.85 19.46 -15.18
CA PRO A 240 -17.33 20.33 -14.11
C PRO A 240 -18.82 20.09 -13.84
N PRO A 241 -19.31 20.30 -12.60
CA PRO A 241 -20.69 19.96 -12.21
C PRO A 241 -21.79 20.58 -13.06
N GLN A 242 -21.51 21.71 -13.74
CA GLN A 242 -22.45 22.35 -14.66
C GLN A 242 -22.89 21.45 -15.83
N TRP A 243 -22.05 20.49 -16.23
CA TRP A 243 -22.36 19.52 -17.28
C TRP A 243 -23.31 18.40 -16.83
N LEU A 244 -23.68 18.37 -15.55
CA LEU A 244 -24.70 17.44 -15.05
C LEU A 244 -26.12 17.98 -15.27
N TRP A 245 -26.29 19.29 -15.45
CA TRP A 245 -27.61 19.92 -15.64
C TRP A 245 -28.31 19.56 -16.96
N PRO A 246 -27.61 19.37 -18.09
CA PRO A 246 -28.25 18.92 -19.33
C PRO A 246 -28.83 17.51 -19.24
N VAL A 247 -28.26 16.63 -18.41
CA VAL A 247 -28.67 15.21 -18.31
C VAL A 247 -30.16 15.05 -18.02
N PRO A 248 -30.73 15.61 -16.93
CA PRO A 248 -32.16 15.50 -16.67
C PRO A 248 -33.01 16.18 -17.75
N LEU A 249 -32.53 17.25 -18.38
CA LEU A 249 -33.26 17.93 -19.46
C LEU A 249 -33.39 17.04 -20.71
N ILE A 250 -32.31 16.33 -21.06
CA ILE A 250 -32.30 15.36 -22.17
C ILE A 250 -33.23 14.19 -21.85
N ILE A 251 -33.14 13.62 -20.65
CA ILE A 251 -33.97 12.49 -20.23
C ILE A 251 -35.45 12.86 -20.25
N VAL A 252 -35.82 13.96 -19.58
CA VAL A 252 -37.23 14.40 -19.51
C VAL A 252 -37.72 14.84 -20.88
N GLY A 253 -36.89 15.50 -21.67
CA GLY A 253 -37.23 15.91 -23.04
C GLY A 253 -37.47 14.70 -23.95
N TRP A 254 -36.63 13.67 -23.86
CA TRP A 254 -36.80 12.44 -24.63
C TRP A 254 -38.03 11.65 -24.18
N TRP A 255 -38.21 11.48 -22.87
CA TRP A 255 -39.40 10.86 -22.30
C TRP A 255 -40.67 11.60 -22.73
N ALA A 256 -40.68 12.93 -22.71
CA ALA A 256 -41.82 13.71 -23.18
C ALA A 256 -42.07 13.49 -24.69
N ALA A 257 -41.02 13.44 -25.51
CA ALA A 257 -41.15 13.15 -26.94
C ALA A 257 -41.74 11.76 -27.21
N ASP A 258 -41.32 10.75 -26.45
CA ASP A 258 -41.87 9.38 -26.51
C ASP A 258 -43.34 9.32 -26.08
N VAL A 259 -43.69 9.90 -24.92
CA VAL A 259 -45.06 9.94 -24.42
C VAL A 259 -45.99 10.69 -25.37
N MET A 260 -45.50 11.76 -26.02
CA MET A 260 -46.24 12.52 -27.03
C MET A 260 -46.21 11.87 -28.43
N ARG A 261 -45.61 10.67 -28.57
CA ARG A 261 -45.50 9.92 -29.83
C ARG A 261 -44.83 10.72 -30.96
N LEU A 262 -43.88 11.59 -30.61
CA LEU A 262 -43.11 12.40 -31.56
C LEU A 262 -41.92 11.63 -32.15
N THR A 263 -41.52 10.53 -31.51
CA THR A 263 -40.48 9.63 -32.03
C THR A 263 -41.08 8.69 -33.10
N PRO A 264 -40.27 8.14 -34.02
CA PRO A 264 -40.78 7.33 -35.14
C PRO A 264 -41.52 6.05 -34.72
N ASP A 265 -41.00 5.34 -33.74
CA ASP A 265 -41.51 4.06 -33.27
C ASP A 265 -41.04 3.77 -31.82
N VAL A 266 -41.52 2.68 -31.24
CA VAL A 266 -41.22 2.27 -29.85
C VAL A 266 -39.73 2.02 -29.63
N SER A 267 -39.00 1.58 -30.67
CA SER A 267 -37.55 1.35 -30.57
C SER A 267 -36.80 2.66 -30.41
N TRP A 268 -37.17 3.72 -31.13
CA TRP A 268 -36.63 5.06 -30.93
C TRP A 268 -37.09 5.71 -29.63
N GLY A 269 -38.34 5.47 -29.23
CA GLY A 269 -38.90 6.00 -27.99
C GLY A 269 -38.19 5.46 -26.74
N VAL A 270 -38.03 4.13 -26.66
CA VAL A 270 -37.65 3.43 -25.43
C VAL A 270 -36.31 2.70 -25.54
N ARG A 271 -36.12 1.88 -26.58
CA ARG A 271 -35.02 0.91 -26.64
C ARG A 271 -33.66 1.55 -26.94
N ILE A 272 -33.61 2.44 -27.94
CA ILE A 272 -32.39 3.13 -28.37
C ILE A 272 -31.82 4.06 -27.28
N PRO A 273 -32.61 4.90 -26.59
CA PRO A 273 -32.12 5.71 -25.49
C PRO A 273 -31.49 4.89 -24.37
N LEU A 274 -32.14 3.79 -23.97
CA LEU A 274 -31.60 2.88 -22.96
C LEU A 274 -30.27 2.26 -23.42
N LEU A 275 -30.15 1.87 -24.69
CA LEU A 275 -28.90 1.38 -25.27
C LEU A 275 -27.81 2.47 -25.26
N ILE A 276 -28.16 3.71 -25.62
CA ILE A 276 -27.25 4.86 -25.59
C ILE A 276 -26.73 5.09 -24.17
N GLU A 277 -27.59 5.03 -23.15
CA GLU A 277 -27.17 5.19 -21.75
C GLU A 277 -26.18 4.11 -21.31
N ILE A 278 -26.41 2.85 -21.69
CA ILE A 278 -25.50 1.74 -21.42
C ILE A 278 -24.16 1.98 -22.12
N LEU A 279 -24.16 2.30 -23.41
CA LEU A 279 -22.95 2.56 -24.18
C LEU A 279 -22.17 3.77 -23.63
N LEU A 280 -22.89 4.82 -23.24
CA LEU A 280 -22.31 6.01 -22.60
C LEU A 280 -21.67 5.66 -21.27
N ALA A 281 -22.35 4.87 -20.41
CA ALA A 281 -21.80 4.42 -19.13
C ALA A 281 -20.52 3.59 -19.32
N VAL A 282 -20.50 2.67 -20.30
CA VAL A 282 -19.32 1.89 -20.66
C VAL A 282 -18.19 2.79 -21.16
N GLY A 283 -18.49 3.73 -22.07
CA GLY A 283 -17.51 4.69 -22.59
C GLY A 283 -16.91 5.54 -21.49
N LEU A 284 -17.73 6.09 -20.59
CA LEU A 284 -17.29 6.86 -19.44
C LEU A 284 -16.46 6.02 -18.47
N ALA A 285 -16.82 4.74 -18.25
CA ALA A 285 -16.02 3.82 -17.44
C ALA A 285 -14.61 3.61 -18.03
N VAL A 286 -14.49 3.47 -19.35
CA VAL A 286 -13.18 3.38 -20.04
C VAL A 286 -12.38 4.68 -19.90
N VAL A 287 -13.03 5.85 -20.01
CA VAL A 287 -12.37 7.14 -19.80
C VAL A 287 -11.89 7.28 -18.35
N GLN A 288 -12.73 6.92 -17.36
CA GLN A 288 -12.35 6.89 -15.95
C GLN A 288 -11.18 5.94 -15.69
N TRP A 289 -11.15 4.79 -16.36
CA TRP A 289 -10.07 3.81 -16.25
C TRP A 289 -8.73 4.41 -16.66
N ARG A 290 -8.71 5.13 -17.78
CA ARG A 290 -7.50 5.81 -18.27
C ARG A 290 -7.08 6.95 -17.33
N ARG A 291 -8.03 7.74 -16.84
CA ARG A 291 -7.74 8.93 -16.02
C ARG A 291 -7.31 8.59 -14.59
N SER A 292 -7.77 7.47 -14.04
CA SER A 292 -7.38 6.97 -12.71
C SER A 292 -6.06 6.21 -12.70
N ALA A 293 -5.29 6.21 -13.79
CA ALA A 293 -4.13 5.33 -13.93
C ALA A 293 -3.02 5.55 -12.88
N MET A 294 -2.83 6.79 -12.43
CA MET A 294 -1.81 7.17 -11.44
C MET A 294 -2.38 7.38 -10.03
N ARG A 295 -3.64 6.98 -9.79
CA ARG A 295 -4.34 7.17 -8.51
C ARG A 295 -4.91 5.84 -8.04
N ALA A 296 -4.13 5.12 -7.24
CA ALA A 296 -4.48 3.78 -6.78
C ALA A 296 -5.86 3.67 -6.11
N ALA A 297 -6.18 4.60 -5.20
CA ALA A 297 -7.47 4.60 -4.51
C ALA A 297 -8.66 4.82 -5.46
N ASP A 298 -8.53 5.75 -6.42
CA ASP A 298 -9.56 6.00 -7.43
C ASP A 298 -9.73 4.79 -8.34
N ARG A 299 -8.64 4.10 -8.69
CA ARG A 299 -8.66 2.89 -9.51
C ARG A 299 -9.32 1.72 -8.79
N ALA A 300 -9.04 1.52 -7.50
CA ALA A 300 -9.70 0.50 -6.67
C ALA A 300 -11.22 0.74 -6.56
N ALA A 301 -11.60 1.99 -6.29
CA ALA A 301 -13.00 2.43 -6.30
C ALA A 301 -13.70 2.15 -7.63
N LEU A 302 -13.08 2.53 -8.76
CA LEU A 302 -13.64 2.29 -10.10
C LEU A 302 -13.81 0.81 -10.41
N ARG A 303 -12.88 -0.06 -9.99
CA ARG A 303 -13.00 -1.51 -10.21
C ARG A 303 -14.24 -2.08 -9.57
N TRP A 304 -14.46 -1.75 -8.29
CA TRP A 304 -15.65 -2.21 -7.57
C TRP A 304 -16.94 -1.68 -8.21
N PHE A 305 -16.89 -0.43 -8.65
CA PHE A 305 -18.00 0.22 -9.31
C PHE A 305 -18.35 -0.47 -10.65
N ILE A 306 -17.35 -0.69 -11.51
CA ILE A 306 -17.52 -1.42 -12.78
C ILE A 306 -17.97 -2.86 -12.52
N LEU A 307 -17.38 -3.55 -11.55
CA LEU A 307 -17.74 -4.93 -11.21
C LEU A 307 -19.19 -5.04 -10.77
N SER A 308 -19.63 -4.15 -9.88
CA SER A 308 -21.02 -4.12 -9.39
C SER A 308 -21.98 -3.84 -10.54
N ALA A 309 -21.66 -2.85 -11.38
CA ALA A 309 -22.45 -2.51 -12.57
C ALA A 309 -22.53 -3.68 -13.56
N MET A 310 -21.38 -4.28 -13.90
CA MET A 310 -21.33 -5.39 -14.85
C MET A 310 -22.01 -6.63 -14.30
N ALA A 311 -21.83 -6.99 -13.03
CA ALA A 311 -22.48 -8.17 -12.47
C ALA A 311 -24.02 -8.07 -12.56
N GLY A 312 -24.61 -6.92 -12.25
CA GLY A 312 -26.05 -6.70 -12.38
C GLY A 312 -26.53 -6.74 -13.82
N THR A 313 -25.96 -5.89 -14.69
CA THR A 313 -26.36 -5.80 -16.09
C THR A 313 -26.11 -7.11 -16.84
N PHE A 314 -25.01 -7.79 -16.55
CA PHE A 314 -24.70 -9.08 -17.15
C PHE A 314 -25.73 -10.14 -16.74
N THR A 315 -26.03 -10.26 -15.45
CA THR A 315 -27.05 -11.21 -14.97
C THR A 315 -28.42 -10.90 -15.58
N PHE A 316 -28.79 -9.62 -15.66
CA PHE A 316 -29.99 -9.18 -16.36
C PHE A 316 -30.03 -9.66 -17.83
N VAL A 317 -28.94 -9.45 -18.58
CA VAL A 317 -28.85 -9.86 -19.99
C VAL A 317 -28.93 -11.38 -20.11
N VAL A 318 -28.21 -12.15 -19.28
CA VAL A 318 -28.26 -13.63 -19.33
C VAL A 318 -29.66 -14.17 -19.07
N PHE A 319 -30.35 -13.71 -18.04
CA PHE A 319 -31.67 -14.25 -17.72
C PHE A 319 -32.75 -13.78 -18.71
N THR A 320 -32.64 -12.55 -19.20
CA THR A 320 -33.62 -11.99 -20.15
C THR A 320 -33.46 -12.58 -21.55
N PHE A 321 -32.22 -12.67 -22.06
CA PHE A 321 -31.96 -13.15 -23.41
C PHE A 321 -31.61 -14.64 -23.46
N GLY A 322 -30.88 -15.15 -22.47
CA GLY A 322 -30.47 -16.56 -22.43
C GLY A 322 -31.64 -17.54 -22.29
N SER A 323 -32.73 -17.16 -21.63
CA SER A 323 -33.96 -17.98 -21.61
C SER A 323 -34.58 -18.12 -23.01
N ARG A 324 -34.54 -17.05 -23.83
CA ARG A 324 -35.03 -17.06 -25.22
C ARG A 324 -34.06 -17.76 -26.18
N MET A 325 -32.76 -17.61 -26.00
CA MET A 325 -31.76 -18.16 -26.91
C MET A 325 -31.45 -19.63 -26.66
N PHE A 326 -31.31 -20.04 -25.39
CA PHE A 326 -30.86 -21.38 -25.06
C PHE A 326 -32.01 -22.33 -24.73
N GLY A 327 -33.18 -21.81 -24.36
CA GLY A 327 -34.30 -22.63 -23.86
C GLY A 327 -33.98 -23.43 -22.58
N VAL A 328 -32.78 -23.24 -22.01
CA VAL A 328 -32.28 -23.94 -20.82
C VAL A 328 -33.03 -23.51 -19.55
N PHE A 329 -33.46 -22.25 -19.51
CA PHE A 329 -34.22 -21.69 -18.41
C PHE A 329 -35.61 -21.26 -18.90
N PRO A 330 -36.67 -21.47 -18.11
CA PRO A 330 -37.96 -20.88 -18.41
C PRO A 330 -37.84 -19.35 -18.47
N PRO A 331 -38.59 -18.68 -19.37
CA PRO A 331 -38.56 -17.23 -19.47
C PRO A 331 -38.90 -16.61 -18.10
N MET A 332 -37.95 -15.85 -17.56
CA MET A 332 -38.09 -15.18 -16.28
C MET A 332 -39.04 -14.00 -16.44
N GLN A 333 -40.02 -13.88 -15.55
CA GLN A 333 -40.88 -12.69 -15.50
C GLN A 333 -40.01 -11.45 -15.26
N GLN A 334 -40.29 -10.36 -15.97
CA GLN A 334 -39.46 -9.15 -15.96
C GLN A 334 -39.39 -8.54 -14.56
N GLY A 335 -40.45 -8.67 -13.77
CA GLY A 335 -40.49 -8.19 -12.38
C GLY A 335 -39.37 -8.74 -11.47
N TYR A 336 -38.85 -9.95 -11.74
CA TYR A 336 -37.72 -10.47 -10.96
C TYR A 336 -36.38 -9.86 -11.36
N ALA A 337 -36.28 -9.29 -12.56
CA ALA A 337 -35.06 -8.71 -13.09
C ALA A 337 -34.62 -7.45 -12.29
N PHE A 338 -35.57 -6.76 -11.64
CA PHE A 338 -35.29 -5.66 -10.71
C PHE A 338 -34.39 -6.04 -9.54
N GLY A 339 -34.37 -7.32 -9.15
CA GLY A 339 -33.46 -7.82 -8.12
C GLY A 339 -31.98 -7.68 -8.51
N PHE A 340 -31.65 -7.88 -9.79
CA PHE A 340 -30.29 -7.73 -10.29
C PHE A 340 -29.83 -6.27 -10.23
N PHE A 341 -30.73 -5.34 -10.54
CA PHE A 341 -30.47 -3.91 -10.40
C PHE A 341 -30.31 -3.48 -8.93
N LEU A 342 -31.11 -4.02 -8.00
CA LEU A 342 -30.93 -3.79 -6.57
C LEU A 342 -29.58 -4.33 -6.08
N ALA A 343 -29.19 -5.54 -6.47
CA ALA A 343 -27.92 -6.14 -6.10
C ALA A 343 -26.72 -5.31 -6.62
N MET A 344 -26.79 -4.89 -7.89
CA MET A 344 -25.85 -3.92 -8.46
C MET A 344 -25.80 -2.64 -7.64
N TYR A 345 -26.96 -2.07 -7.34
CA TYR A 345 -27.08 -0.81 -6.61
C TYR A 345 -26.46 -0.88 -5.21
N LEU A 346 -26.66 -1.99 -4.50
CA LEU A 346 -26.02 -2.25 -3.21
C LEU A 346 -24.49 -2.33 -3.36
N GLY A 347 -24.00 -3.00 -4.40
CA GLY A 347 -22.57 -3.02 -4.74
C GLY A 347 -22.01 -1.62 -4.99
N LEU A 348 -22.70 -0.80 -5.79
CA LEU A 348 -22.31 0.60 -6.05
C LEU A 348 -22.29 1.44 -4.76
N ALA A 349 -23.28 1.25 -3.89
CA ALA A 349 -23.38 1.94 -2.60
C ALA A 349 -22.20 1.61 -1.68
N LEU A 350 -21.79 0.34 -1.61
CA LEU A 350 -20.60 -0.07 -0.85
C LEU A 350 -19.32 0.57 -1.40
N GLY A 351 -19.20 0.68 -2.73
CA GLY A 351 -18.07 1.35 -3.39
C GLY A 351 -17.96 2.83 -3.05
N VAL A 352 -19.08 3.56 -3.12
CA VAL A 352 -19.14 5.00 -2.74
C VAL A 352 -19.01 5.19 -1.22
N GLY A 353 -19.43 4.19 -0.44
CA GLY A 353 -19.42 4.15 1.03
C GLY A 353 -18.05 4.34 1.67
N ARG A 354 -16.94 4.03 0.99
CA ARG A 354 -15.58 3.94 1.58
C ARG A 354 -15.51 2.97 2.77
N TYR A 355 -15.85 1.71 2.54
CA TYR A 355 -15.37 0.63 3.43
C TYR A 355 -14.11 0.02 2.83
N HIS A 356 -13.15 -0.28 3.70
CA HIS A 356 -11.79 -0.77 3.43
C HIS A 356 -11.76 -1.99 2.49
N LEU A 357 -11.73 -1.75 1.17
CA LEU A 357 -11.73 -2.77 0.11
C LEU A 357 -10.32 -3.24 -0.28
N PHE A 358 -9.29 -3.05 0.56
CA PHE A 358 -7.88 -3.16 0.16
C PHE A 358 -7.44 -4.56 -0.33
N ASP A 359 -8.02 -5.63 0.22
CA ASP A 359 -7.75 -7.01 -0.24
C ASP A 359 -8.71 -7.50 -1.34
N LEU A 360 -9.77 -6.75 -1.63
CA LEU A 360 -10.79 -7.12 -2.62
C LEU A 360 -10.34 -6.84 -4.06
N ASP A 361 -9.26 -6.08 -4.26
CA ASP A 361 -8.72 -5.71 -5.57
C ASP A 361 -8.43 -6.94 -6.44
N ARG A 362 -7.72 -7.97 -5.93
CA ARG A 362 -7.38 -9.15 -6.75
C ARG A 362 -8.59 -10.01 -7.07
N TRP A 363 -9.48 -10.21 -6.09
CA TRP A 363 -10.67 -11.03 -6.28
C TRP A 363 -11.64 -10.39 -7.27
N ALA A 364 -11.83 -9.06 -7.17
CA ALA A 364 -12.66 -8.29 -8.09
C ALA A 364 -12.22 -8.45 -9.55
N TYR A 365 -10.91 -8.45 -9.82
CA TYR A 365 -10.39 -8.69 -11.18
C TYR A 365 -10.67 -10.10 -11.69
N ARG A 366 -10.54 -11.12 -10.83
CA ARG A 366 -10.89 -12.49 -11.22
C ARG A 366 -12.36 -12.54 -11.59
N LEU A 367 -13.23 -12.01 -10.73
CA LEU A 367 -14.67 -12.03 -10.96
C LEU A 367 -15.05 -11.23 -12.21
N LEU A 368 -14.49 -10.04 -12.41
CA LEU A 368 -14.72 -9.20 -13.60
C LEU A 368 -14.36 -9.94 -14.88
N LEU A 369 -13.20 -10.62 -14.89
CA LEU A 369 -12.80 -11.42 -16.03
C LEU A 369 -13.81 -12.54 -16.27
N TRP A 370 -14.21 -13.30 -15.25
CA TRP A 370 -15.21 -14.36 -15.38
C TRP A 370 -16.55 -13.85 -15.95
N VAL A 371 -17.05 -12.72 -15.43
CA VAL A 371 -18.28 -12.08 -15.91
C VAL A 371 -18.14 -11.65 -17.37
N LEU A 372 -17.02 -11.03 -17.76
CA LEU A 372 -16.77 -10.63 -19.14
C LEU A 372 -16.64 -11.83 -20.09
N GLY A 373 -16.07 -12.95 -19.61
CA GLY A 373 -16.02 -14.21 -20.37
C GLY A 373 -17.40 -14.80 -20.62
N LEU A 374 -18.25 -14.83 -19.59
CA LEU A 374 -19.63 -15.29 -19.73
C LEU A 374 -20.45 -14.33 -20.61
N GLY A 375 -20.17 -13.02 -20.52
CA GLY A 375 -20.60 -11.95 -21.44
C GLY A 375 -20.30 -12.27 -22.89
N LEU A 376 -19.03 -12.53 -23.17
CA LEU A 376 -18.55 -12.84 -24.51
C LEU A 376 -19.23 -14.09 -25.07
N ILE A 377 -19.43 -15.14 -24.27
CA ILE A 377 -20.15 -16.36 -24.69
C ILE A 377 -21.55 -16.00 -25.15
N VAL A 378 -22.31 -15.26 -24.35
CA VAL A 378 -23.70 -14.90 -24.70
C VAL A 378 -23.76 -14.04 -25.96
N VAL A 379 -22.89 -13.03 -26.08
CA VAL A 379 -22.87 -12.13 -27.24
C VAL A 379 -22.42 -12.86 -28.51
N LEU A 380 -21.39 -13.71 -28.42
CA LEU A 380 -20.86 -14.43 -29.58
C LEU A 380 -21.85 -15.49 -30.07
N ASP A 381 -22.52 -16.19 -29.15
CA ASP A 381 -23.62 -17.09 -29.51
C ASP A 381 -24.77 -16.34 -30.16
N MET A 382 -25.12 -15.18 -29.61
CA MET A 382 -26.16 -14.34 -30.17
C MET A 382 -25.86 -13.90 -31.61
N LEU A 383 -24.62 -13.49 -31.87
CA LEU A 383 -24.18 -13.11 -33.20
C LEU A 383 -24.18 -14.29 -34.18
N LEU A 384 -23.75 -15.49 -33.75
CA LEU A 384 -23.76 -16.69 -34.61
C LEU A 384 -25.20 -17.09 -34.98
N VAL A 385 -26.12 -17.09 -34.02
CA VAL A 385 -27.53 -17.36 -34.28
C VAL A 385 -28.13 -16.31 -35.23
N LEU A 386 -27.89 -15.02 -34.97
CA LEU A 386 -28.50 -13.94 -35.76
C LEU A 386 -27.91 -13.80 -37.17
N LEU A 387 -26.59 -13.92 -37.32
CA LEU A 387 -25.90 -13.71 -38.61
C LEU A 387 -25.89 -14.95 -39.49
N LEU A 388 -25.78 -16.14 -38.90
CA LEU A 388 -25.65 -17.41 -39.64
C LEU A 388 -26.93 -18.24 -39.62
N ASN A 389 -27.98 -17.79 -38.93
CA ASN A 389 -29.26 -18.47 -38.78
C ASN A 389 -29.12 -19.93 -38.32
N TRP A 390 -28.10 -20.20 -37.49
CA TRP A 390 -27.76 -21.53 -37.00
C TRP A 390 -28.72 -22.03 -35.92
N ARG A 391 -28.84 -23.37 -35.82
CA ARG A 391 -29.53 -24.00 -34.69
C ARG A 391 -28.77 -23.72 -33.39
N HIS A 392 -29.50 -23.39 -32.33
CA HIS A 392 -28.95 -23.00 -31.03
C HIS A 392 -27.97 -24.05 -30.46
N GLU A 393 -28.25 -25.33 -30.64
CA GLU A 393 -27.39 -26.43 -30.15
C GLU A 393 -25.99 -26.42 -30.78
N THR A 394 -25.90 -26.18 -32.09
CA THR A 394 -24.62 -26.11 -32.82
C THR A 394 -23.90 -24.79 -32.59
N SER A 395 -24.65 -23.70 -32.42
CA SER A 395 -24.09 -22.38 -32.07
C SER A 395 -23.41 -22.44 -30.71
N LEU A 396 -24.07 -22.99 -29.69
CA LEU A 396 -23.54 -23.04 -28.33
C LEU A 396 -22.22 -23.84 -28.24
N LEU A 397 -22.16 -25.00 -28.90
CA LEU A 397 -20.93 -25.82 -28.98
C LEU A 397 -19.77 -25.04 -29.62
N LEU A 398 -20.03 -24.37 -30.75
CA LEU A 398 -19.01 -23.55 -31.41
C LEU A 398 -18.60 -22.35 -30.56
N THR A 399 -19.56 -21.68 -29.93
CA THR A 399 -19.33 -20.54 -29.03
C THR A 399 -18.46 -20.95 -27.85
N LEU A 400 -18.75 -22.08 -27.19
CA LEU A 400 -17.95 -22.59 -26.08
C LEU A 400 -16.53 -22.94 -26.53
N LEU A 401 -16.38 -23.52 -27.73
CA LEU A 401 -15.07 -23.84 -28.30
C LEU A 401 -14.27 -22.57 -28.65
N LEU A 402 -14.90 -21.58 -29.30
CA LEU A 402 -14.30 -20.29 -29.63
C LEU A 402 -13.95 -19.48 -28.37
N ALA A 403 -14.83 -19.46 -27.37
CA ALA A 403 -14.57 -18.82 -26.09
C ALA A 403 -13.42 -19.53 -25.35
N GLY A 404 -13.38 -20.86 -25.31
CA GLY A 404 -12.24 -21.60 -24.74
C GLY A 404 -10.92 -21.22 -25.42
N LEU A 405 -10.90 -21.20 -26.75
CA LEU A 405 -9.69 -20.96 -27.55
C LEU A 405 -9.22 -19.51 -27.52
N LEU A 406 -10.14 -18.54 -27.54
CA LEU A 406 -9.81 -17.11 -27.64
C LEU A 406 -9.78 -16.45 -26.25
N TYR A 407 -10.76 -16.73 -25.40
CA TYR A 407 -10.89 -16.04 -24.12
C TYR A 407 -9.94 -16.58 -23.05
N LEU A 408 -9.62 -17.88 -22.98
CA LEU A 408 -8.67 -18.36 -21.96
C LEU A 408 -7.25 -17.79 -22.12
N PRO A 409 -6.63 -17.78 -23.33
CA PRO A 409 -5.32 -17.16 -23.52
C PRO A 409 -5.37 -15.65 -23.30
N MET A 410 -6.42 -14.98 -23.83
CA MET A 410 -6.62 -13.54 -23.64
C MET A 410 -6.76 -13.20 -22.15
N ARG A 411 -7.56 -13.97 -21.40
CA ARG A 411 -7.75 -13.82 -19.96
C ARG A 411 -6.42 -13.98 -19.22
N GLN A 412 -5.65 -15.01 -19.53
CA GLN A 412 -4.36 -15.25 -18.90
C GLN A 412 -3.38 -14.10 -19.16
N TRP A 413 -3.34 -13.61 -20.41
CA TRP A 413 -2.56 -12.44 -20.79
C TRP A 413 -3.03 -11.16 -20.09
N LEU A 414 -4.35 -10.94 -19.98
CA LEU A 414 -4.92 -9.79 -19.25
C LEU A 414 -4.58 -9.88 -17.76
N TRP A 415 -4.71 -11.07 -17.16
CA TRP A 415 -4.42 -11.31 -15.75
C TRP A 415 -2.96 -11.01 -15.44
N THR A 416 -2.03 -11.57 -16.21
CA THR A 416 -0.60 -11.31 -16.01
C THR A 416 -0.29 -9.83 -16.17
N ARG A 417 -0.85 -9.15 -17.17
CA ARG A 417 -0.67 -7.71 -17.39
C ARG A 417 -1.29 -6.83 -16.29
N MET A 418 -2.44 -7.21 -15.75
CA MET A 418 -3.12 -6.48 -14.68
C MET A 418 -2.49 -6.72 -13.30
N MET A 419 -1.92 -7.91 -13.08
CA MET A 419 -1.35 -8.37 -11.82
C MET A 419 0.18 -8.28 -11.73
N GLN A 420 0.87 -7.67 -12.71
CA GLN A 420 2.34 -7.54 -12.70
C GLN A 420 2.85 -6.88 -11.41
N GLY A 421 3.70 -7.53 -10.62
CA GLY A 421 4.33 -6.93 -9.42
C GLY A 421 4.05 -7.65 -8.11
N GLU A 422 3.94 -8.99 -8.15
CA GLU A 422 4.15 -9.80 -6.95
C GLU A 422 5.57 -9.55 -6.44
N LEU A 423 5.68 -9.30 -5.14
CA LEU A 423 6.98 -9.11 -4.51
C LEU A 423 7.77 -10.42 -4.65
N PRO A 424 9.09 -10.34 -4.91
CA PRO A 424 9.93 -11.51 -4.93
C PRO A 424 9.85 -12.25 -3.58
N PRO A 425 9.91 -13.58 -3.59
CA PRO A 425 9.88 -14.36 -2.35
C PRO A 425 11.14 -14.06 -1.51
N ILE A 426 11.01 -14.20 -0.18
CA ILE A 426 12.01 -13.77 0.81
C ILE A 426 13.38 -14.43 0.59
N ASP A 427 13.41 -15.68 0.11
CA ASP A 427 14.63 -16.43 -0.21
C ASP A 427 15.52 -15.70 -1.22
N ARG A 428 14.92 -15.00 -2.20
CA ARG A 428 15.65 -14.19 -3.18
C ARG A 428 16.15 -12.86 -2.62
N LEU A 429 15.59 -12.40 -1.50
CA LEU A 429 15.97 -11.14 -0.85
C LEU A 429 17.05 -11.32 0.23
N LEU A 430 17.27 -12.55 0.71
CA LEU A 430 18.24 -12.87 1.75
C LEU A 430 19.65 -12.32 1.47
N PRO A 431 20.23 -12.50 0.25
CA PRO A 431 21.57 -12.00 -0.05
C PRO A 431 21.66 -10.47 0.05
N GLU A 432 20.63 -9.75 -0.42
CA GLU A 432 20.59 -8.29 -0.31
C GLU A 432 20.47 -7.85 1.15
N ILE A 433 19.61 -8.50 1.95
CA ILE A 433 19.47 -8.21 3.39
C ILE A 433 20.82 -8.34 4.12
N ILE A 434 21.54 -9.44 3.88
CA ILE A 434 22.86 -9.68 4.47
C ILE A 434 23.84 -8.60 4.00
N SER A 435 23.83 -8.26 2.71
CA SER A 435 24.71 -7.21 2.18
C SER A 435 24.46 -5.84 2.83
N VAL A 436 23.20 -5.50 3.14
CA VAL A 436 22.86 -4.27 3.86
C VAL A 436 23.36 -4.37 5.31
N ALA A 437 23.05 -5.44 6.04
CA ALA A 437 23.42 -5.59 7.45
C ALA A 437 24.94 -5.51 7.70
N PHE A 438 25.75 -6.12 6.83
CA PHE A 438 27.21 -6.20 6.97
C PHE A 438 27.98 -5.04 6.33
N THR A 439 27.30 -4.00 5.82
CA THR A 439 28.00 -2.80 5.32
C THR A 439 28.56 -1.97 6.50
N ALA A 440 29.86 -1.70 6.48
CA ALA A 440 30.55 -1.03 7.59
C ALA A 440 30.05 0.40 7.83
N GLN A 441 30.02 1.25 6.79
CA GLN A 441 29.62 2.65 6.91
C GLN A 441 28.10 2.83 7.07
N THR A 442 27.67 3.54 8.11
CA THR A 442 26.25 3.79 8.42
C THR A 442 25.50 4.48 7.28
N LEU A 443 26.13 5.47 6.64
CA LEU A 443 25.51 6.26 5.57
C LEU A 443 25.33 5.44 4.29
N GLU A 444 26.26 4.54 3.98
CA GLU A 444 26.13 3.61 2.86
C GLU A 444 25.08 2.53 3.14
N ARG A 445 25.00 2.07 4.40
CA ARG A 445 23.97 1.14 4.88
C ARG A 445 22.57 1.69 4.65
N GLU A 446 22.33 2.93 5.05
CA GLU A 446 21.05 3.63 4.86
C GLU A 446 20.73 3.78 3.37
N ARG A 447 21.71 4.17 2.53
CA ARG A 447 21.50 4.25 1.07
C ARG A 447 21.08 2.91 0.46
N ARG A 448 21.71 1.79 0.86
CA ARG A 448 21.36 0.46 0.35
C ARG A 448 19.98 0.00 0.82
N TRP A 449 19.62 0.28 2.07
CA TRP A 449 18.28 0.01 2.59
C TRP A 449 17.20 0.79 1.85
N LEU A 450 17.42 2.09 1.63
CA LEU A 450 16.52 2.92 0.82
C LEU A 450 16.41 2.39 -0.60
N GLY A 451 17.53 2.02 -1.23
CA GLY A 451 17.55 1.43 -2.57
C GLY A 451 16.85 0.07 -2.66
N LEU A 452 16.84 -0.73 -1.58
CA LEU A 452 16.07 -1.97 -1.50
C LEU A 452 14.57 -1.69 -1.42
N LEU A 453 14.15 -0.80 -0.51
CA LEU A 453 12.75 -0.40 -0.38
C LEU A 453 12.21 0.24 -1.67
N ASP A 454 12.99 1.09 -2.32
CA ASP A 454 12.60 1.73 -3.57
C ASP A 454 12.49 0.72 -4.72
N ARG A 455 13.36 -0.28 -4.81
CA ARG A 455 13.24 -1.34 -5.82
C ARG A 455 12.05 -2.26 -5.56
N LEU A 456 11.82 -2.65 -4.31
CA LEU A 456 10.75 -3.58 -3.91
C LEU A 456 9.36 -2.96 -4.08
N TYR A 457 9.17 -1.76 -3.53
CA TYR A 457 7.86 -1.14 -3.44
C TYR A 457 7.62 -0.07 -4.51
N GLN A 458 8.68 0.45 -5.14
CA GLN A 458 8.63 1.56 -6.11
C GLN A 458 7.71 2.68 -5.63
N PRO A 459 7.94 3.25 -4.44
CA PRO A 459 7.05 4.26 -3.88
C PRO A 459 7.08 5.53 -4.71
N LEU A 460 5.95 6.25 -4.77
CA LEU A 460 5.88 7.60 -5.36
C LEU A 460 6.69 8.59 -4.52
N HIS A 461 6.63 8.45 -3.19
CA HIS A 461 7.47 9.21 -2.26
C HIS A 461 7.99 8.31 -1.16
N ASN A 462 9.29 8.40 -0.87
CA ASN A 462 9.95 7.73 0.23
C ASN A 462 10.47 8.80 1.21
N LEU A 463 9.75 9.02 2.30
CA LEU A 463 10.00 10.11 3.25
C LEU A 463 10.52 9.56 4.59
N PRO A 464 11.42 10.27 5.29
CA PRO A 464 11.79 9.92 6.65
C PRO A 464 10.60 10.13 7.62
N LEU A 465 10.42 9.22 8.59
CA LEU A 465 9.53 9.43 9.73
C LEU A 465 10.30 10.14 10.85
N PRO A 466 9.74 11.21 11.47
CA PRO A 466 10.37 11.86 12.61
C PRO A 466 10.29 10.99 13.88
N PRO A 467 11.34 10.97 14.72
CA PRO A 467 11.39 10.13 15.90
C PRO A 467 10.30 10.52 16.91
N THR A 468 9.26 9.71 16.99
CA THR A 468 8.11 9.84 17.90
C THR A 468 7.70 8.45 18.39
N ASP A 469 7.01 8.31 19.52
CA ASP A 469 6.64 6.99 20.10
C ASP A 469 5.85 6.08 19.14
N SER A 470 5.30 6.61 18.04
CA SER A 470 4.70 5.86 16.92
C SER A 470 5.69 5.20 15.94
N ASP A 471 7.00 5.32 16.15
CA ASP A 471 8.07 4.80 15.27
C ASP A 471 8.18 3.28 15.22
N THR A 472 7.51 2.58 16.13
CA THR A 472 7.66 1.13 16.32
C THR A 472 6.62 0.30 15.58
N THR A 473 5.51 0.89 15.13
CA THR A 473 4.43 0.15 14.49
C THR A 473 4.57 0.15 12.97
N ILE A 474 5.07 -0.96 12.42
CA ILE A 474 4.97 -1.26 10.99
C ILE A 474 3.49 -1.47 10.67
N GLY A 475 2.98 -0.78 9.65
CA GLY A 475 1.57 -0.87 9.33
C GLY A 475 1.13 -0.03 8.14
N LEU A 476 -0.05 -0.37 7.65
CA LEU A 476 -0.74 0.40 6.62
C LEU A 476 -1.33 1.66 7.26
N ALA A 477 -1.16 2.79 6.58
CA ALA A 477 -1.77 4.05 6.95
C ALA A 477 -2.51 4.65 5.74
N GLN A 478 -3.43 5.58 6.03
CA GLN A 478 -4.24 6.27 5.01
C GLN A 478 -4.85 5.29 3.99
N ASP A 479 -5.54 4.24 4.46
CA ASP A 479 -6.26 3.34 3.55
C ASP A 479 -5.34 2.64 2.53
N GLY A 480 -4.15 2.19 2.97
CA GLY A 480 -3.17 1.53 2.11
C GLY A 480 -2.45 2.48 1.14
N MET A 481 -2.70 3.80 1.18
CA MET A 481 -1.91 4.77 0.41
C MET A 481 -0.48 4.89 0.94
N GLU A 482 -0.28 4.53 2.20
CA GLU A 482 0.98 4.65 2.91
C GLU A 482 1.35 3.34 3.61
N LEU A 483 2.61 2.97 3.50
CA LEU A 483 3.24 1.91 4.29
C LEU A 483 4.28 2.54 5.20
N ARG A 484 4.13 2.33 6.50
CA ARG A 484 5.11 2.73 7.51
C ARG A 484 6.06 1.57 7.78
N VAL A 485 7.35 1.83 7.64
CA VAL A 485 8.44 0.89 7.88
C VAL A 485 9.21 1.39 9.09
N ALA A 486 9.31 0.56 10.13
CA ALA A 486 10.03 0.89 11.36
C ALA A 486 11.55 0.95 11.12
N SER A 487 12.27 1.48 12.10
CA SER A 487 13.73 1.48 12.10
C SER A 487 14.30 0.05 12.08
N ALA A 488 15.42 -0.13 11.36
CA ALA A 488 16.07 -1.42 11.21
C ALA A 488 17.60 -1.27 11.25
N GLY A 489 18.31 -2.05 12.08
CA GLY A 489 19.78 -2.10 12.10
C GLY A 489 20.47 -0.74 12.29
N GLY A 490 19.86 0.16 13.06
CA GLY A 490 20.33 1.54 13.28
C GLY A 490 19.95 2.55 12.20
N MET A 491 19.11 2.18 11.22
CA MET A 491 18.63 3.04 10.13
C MET A 491 17.28 3.71 10.46
N SER A 492 17.00 4.85 9.84
CA SER A 492 15.80 5.66 10.08
C SER A 492 14.49 4.98 9.66
N ALA A 493 13.41 5.22 10.41
CA ALA A 493 12.07 4.81 10.04
C ALA A 493 11.61 5.53 8.76
N ARG A 494 10.85 4.85 7.90
CA ARG A 494 10.46 5.35 6.57
C ARG A 494 8.95 5.29 6.34
N ARG A 495 8.45 6.33 5.68
CA ARG A 495 7.08 6.48 5.21
C ARG A 495 7.08 6.32 3.69
N LEU A 496 6.62 5.19 3.21
CA LEU A 496 6.47 4.92 1.79
C LEU A 496 5.06 5.30 1.35
N GLN A 497 4.92 6.17 0.37
CA GLN A 497 3.63 6.61 -0.17
C GLN A 497 3.46 6.18 -1.62
N GLY A 498 2.31 5.57 -1.94
CA GLY A 498 1.92 5.18 -3.29
C GLY A 498 2.82 4.11 -3.92
N ARG A 499 2.47 2.83 -3.76
CA ARG A 499 3.18 1.69 -4.37
C ARG A 499 3.19 1.77 -5.90
N SER A 500 4.27 1.33 -6.54
CA SER A 500 4.42 1.29 -8.00
C SER A 500 4.15 2.66 -8.64
N ALA A 501 4.85 3.69 -8.17
CA ALA A 501 4.70 5.09 -8.55
C ALA A 501 3.25 5.61 -8.37
N GLY A 502 2.59 5.21 -7.29
CA GLY A 502 1.21 5.63 -6.96
C GLY A 502 0.10 4.90 -7.73
N GLN A 503 0.45 3.90 -8.54
CA GLN A 503 -0.50 3.12 -9.31
C GLN A 503 -1.24 2.04 -8.49
N ARG A 504 -0.69 1.68 -7.32
CA ARG A 504 -1.22 0.65 -6.42
C ARG A 504 -1.24 1.10 -4.97
N LEU A 505 -2.18 0.53 -4.22
CA LEU A 505 -2.22 0.62 -2.76
C LEU A 505 -1.29 -0.44 -2.18
N PHE A 506 -0.72 -0.14 -1.03
CA PHE A 506 -0.08 -1.12 -0.17
C PHE A 506 -1.14 -2.04 0.43
N THR A 507 -0.81 -3.33 0.46
CA THR A 507 -1.66 -4.41 0.97
C THR A 507 -1.14 -4.94 2.30
N THR A 508 -1.93 -5.77 2.98
CA THR A 508 -1.53 -6.42 4.23
C THR A 508 -0.27 -7.26 4.04
N THR A 509 -0.17 -7.99 2.92
CA THR A 509 1.03 -8.75 2.53
C THR A 509 2.28 -7.87 2.39
N ASP A 510 2.12 -6.61 2.00
CA ASP A 510 3.24 -5.68 1.85
C ASP A 510 3.80 -5.25 3.21
N ALA A 511 2.90 -5.04 4.17
CA ALA A 511 3.25 -4.74 5.55
C ALA A 511 3.87 -5.97 6.26
N GLU A 512 3.36 -7.18 6.00
CA GLU A 512 3.94 -8.43 6.48
C GLU A 512 5.35 -8.64 5.94
N LEU A 513 5.57 -8.39 4.64
CA LEU A 513 6.91 -8.45 4.06
C LEU A 513 7.84 -7.40 4.69
N ALA A 514 7.39 -6.14 4.83
CA ALA A 514 8.20 -5.10 5.46
C ALA A 514 8.56 -5.48 6.91
N THR A 515 7.62 -6.07 7.64
CA THR A 515 7.84 -6.59 9.00
C THR A 515 8.90 -7.68 9.01
N SER A 516 8.81 -8.62 8.06
CA SER A 516 9.79 -9.69 7.90
C SER A 516 11.19 -9.15 7.57
N LEU A 517 11.28 -8.18 6.66
CA LEU A 517 12.54 -7.53 6.28
C LEU A 517 13.19 -6.81 7.45
N VAL A 518 12.43 -6.01 8.20
CA VAL A 518 12.92 -5.30 9.39
C VAL A 518 13.40 -6.28 10.46
N THR A 519 12.63 -7.36 10.69
CA THR A 519 12.99 -8.40 11.67
C THR A 519 14.30 -9.09 11.28
N LEU A 520 14.45 -9.51 10.02
CA LEU A 520 15.66 -10.16 9.53
C LEU A 520 16.88 -9.22 9.57
N LEU A 521 16.71 -7.94 9.21
CA LEU A 521 17.78 -6.93 9.30
C LEU A 521 18.22 -6.69 10.75
N ASN A 522 17.28 -6.58 11.68
CA ASN A 522 17.59 -6.42 13.10
C ASN A 522 18.33 -7.64 13.66
N GLN A 523 17.92 -8.85 13.28
CA GLN A 523 18.63 -10.08 13.66
C GLN A 523 20.04 -10.15 13.06
N ALA A 524 20.21 -9.80 11.79
CA ALA A 524 21.52 -9.78 11.13
C ALA A 524 22.46 -8.72 11.73
N ALA A 525 21.94 -7.52 12.03
CA ALA A 525 22.69 -6.46 12.69
C ALA A 525 23.13 -6.88 14.11
N ALA A 526 22.22 -7.45 14.91
CA ALA A 526 22.55 -7.96 16.23
C ALA A 526 23.61 -9.09 16.18
N GLY A 527 23.53 -9.96 15.18
CA GLY A 527 24.53 -11.01 14.95
C GLY A 527 25.92 -10.45 14.63
N ARG A 528 26.00 -9.42 13.78
CA ARG A 528 27.24 -8.71 13.47
C ARG A 528 27.83 -8.03 14.72
N ASP A 529 27.01 -7.29 15.46
CA ASP A 529 27.47 -6.55 16.65
C ASP A 529 27.98 -7.53 17.73
N ALA A 530 27.35 -8.69 17.86
CA ALA A 530 27.82 -9.78 18.72
C ALA A 530 29.15 -10.40 18.25
N LEU A 531 29.36 -10.54 16.93
CA LEU A 531 30.62 -11.02 16.37
C LEU A 531 31.75 -10.01 16.59
N GLU A 532 31.52 -8.73 16.33
CA GLU A 532 32.51 -7.67 16.59
C GLU A 532 32.89 -7.63 18.07
N THR A 533 31.91 -7.72 18.96
CA THR A 533 32.14 -7.77 20.41
C THR A 533 32.94 -9.02 20.81
N ARG A 534 32.64 -10.20 20.25
CA ARG A 534 33.40 -11.44 20.52
C ARG A 534 34.82 -11.37 19.98
N VAL A 535 35.02 -10.87 18.76
CA VAL A 535 36.35 -10.70 18.17
C VAL A 535 37.18 -9.75 19.03
N GLN A 536 36.58 -8.67 19.53
CA GLN A 536 37.26 -7.75 20.42
C GLN A 536 37.60 -8.39 21.78
N GLN A 537 36.65 -9.09 22.40
CA GLN A 537 36.88 -9.82 23.65
C GLN A 537 37.96 -10.88 23.51
N GLU A 538 38.00 -11.59 22.39
CA GLU A 538 39.03 -12.61 22.13
C GLU A 538 40.40 -11.97 21.94
N ARG A 539 40.48 -10.82 21.25
CA ARG A 539 41.73 -10.04 21.16
C ARG A 539 42.22 -9.58 22.53
N ASP A 540 41.31 -9.07 23.36
CA ASP A 540 41.64 -8.61 24.71
C ASP A 540 42.12 -9.77 25.60
N ARG A 541 41.44 -10.93 25.52
CA ARG A 541 41.81 -12.14 26.24
C ARG A 541 43.16 -12.68 25.80
N ILE A 542 43.37 -12.88 24.50
CA ILE A 542 44.66 -13.36 23.95
C ILE A 542 45.79 -12.47 24.41
N ALA A 543 45.59 -11.15 24.38
CA ALA A 543 46.64 -10.22 24.75
C ALA A 543 46.88 -10.17 26.27
N SER A 544 45.87 -10.43 27.10
CA SER A 544 46.04 -10.66 28.56
C SER A 544 46.80 -11.97 28.83
N ASP A 545 46.36 -13.08 28.24
CA ASP A 545 46.99 -14.41 28.39
C ASP A 545 48.48 -14.33 27.97
N LEU A 546 48.75 -13.65 26.85
CA LEU A 546 50.11 -13.42 26.35
C LEU A 546 50.94 -12.54 27.29
N HIS A 547 50.34 -11.55 27.95
CA HIS A 547 51.03 -10.70 28.92
C HIS A 547 51.47 -11.50 30.16
N ASP A 548 50.58 -12.33 30.69
CA ASP A 548 50.78 -13.04 31.95
C ASP A 548 51.74 -14.23 31.80
N ASP A 549 51.54 -15.06 30.78
CA ASP A 549 52.35 -16.27 30.56
C ASP A 549 53.79 -15.93 30.14
N ILE A 550 53.94 -14.92 29.28
CA ILE A 550 55.27 -14.47 28.86
C ILE A 550 55.98 -13.76 30.02
N GLY A 551 55.26 -12.92 30.78
CA GLY A 551 55.79 -12.24 31.96
C GLY A 551 56.37 -13.21 32.99
N ALA A 552 55.65 -14.30 33.30
CA ALA A 552 56.07 -15.30 34.28
C ALA A 552 57.28 -16.14 33.81
N LYS A 553 57.29 -16.60 32.55
CA LYS A 553 58.41 -17.38 31.98
C LYS A 553 59.68 -16.55 31.87
N LEU A 554 59.54 -15.26 31.55
CA LEU A 554 60.68 -14.33 31.45
C LEU A 554 61.22 -13.90 32.82
N LEU A 555 60.38 -13.81 33.85
CA LEU A 555 60.84 -13.61 35.23
C LEU A 555 61.70 -14.78 35.71
N THR A 556 61.33 -15.99 35.32
CA THR A 556 62.08 -17.22 35.62
C THR A 556 63.44 -17.24 34.92
N LEU A 557 63.49 -16.83 33.64
CA LEU A 557 64.74 -16.70 32.88
C LEU A 557 65.69 -15.66 33.46
N ARG A 558 65.19 -14.55 34.03
CA ARG A 558 66.02 -13.54 34.73
C ARG A 558 66.83 -14.16 35.87
N HIS A 559 66.28 -15.13 36.60
CA HIS A 559 66.95 -15.78 37.72
C HIS A 559 68.03 -16.79 37.28
N LEU A 560 68.05 -17.17 36.00
CA LEU A 560 68.99 -18.16 35.43
C LEU A 560 70.17 -17.50 34.71
N VAL A 561 70.14 -16.18 34.53
CA VAL A 561 71.18 -15.41 33.83
C VAL A 561 72.01 -14.62 34.84
N HIS A 562 73.32 -14.85 34.88
CA HIS A 562 74.22 -14.30 35.91
C HIS A 562 75.10 -13.11 35.46
N GLY A 563 75.09 -12.74 34.18
CA GLY A 563 75.82 -11.57 33.68
C GLY A 563 74.93 -10.34 33.51
N GLU A 564 75.42 -9.16 33.93
CA GLU A 564 74.69 -7.89 33.87
C GLU A 564 74.29 -7.51 32.44
N ARG A 565 75.12 -7.86 31.46
CA ARG A 565 74.90 -7.55 30.05
C ARG A 565 73.82 -8.44 29.43
N GLU A 566 73.81 -9.72 29.74
CA GLU A 566 72.74 -10.63 29.30
C GLU A 566 71.40 -10.35 29.99
N GLN A 567 71.42 -9.95 31.26
CA GLN A 567 70.20 -9.50 31.95
C GLN A 567 69.63 -8.23 31.32
N ALA A 568 70.47 -7.26 30.97
CA ALA A 568 70.03 -6.04 30.29
C ALA A 568 69.44 -6.34 28.90
N MET A 569 70.03 -7.28 28.16
CA MET A 569 69.53 -7.71 26.85
C MET A 569 68.18 -8.44 26.97
N LEU A 570 68.02 -9.32 27.97
CA LEU A 570 66.75 -9.98 28.25
C LEU A 570 65.65 -8.97 28.60
N MET A 571 65.95 -7.97 29.44
CA MET A 571 65.00 -6.90 29.78
C MET A 571 64.59 -6.06 28.56
N ALA A 572 65.54 -5.79 27.66
CA ALA A 572 65.23 -5.08 26.42
C ALA A 572 64.33 -5.89 25.48
N THR A 573 64.59 -7.18 25.32
CA THR A 573 63.73 -8.07 24.52
C THR A 573 62.34 -8.22 25.15
N ILE A 574 62.25 -8.30 26.49
CA ILE A 574 60.98 -8.28 27.23
C ILE A 574 60.19 -7.01 26.92
N ASP A 575 60.83 -5.86 27.00
CA ASP A 575 60.15 -4.58 26.79
C ASP A 575 59.78 -4.35 25.33
N GLN A 576 60.58 -4.82 24.38
CA GLN A 576 60.20 -4.87 22.96
C GLN A 576 58.97 -5.76 22.74
N LEU A 577 58.92 -6.93 23.37
CA LEU A 577 57.80 -7.85 23.22
C LEU A 577 56.53 -7.27 23.85
N ARG A 578 56.63 -6.63 25.03
CA ARG A 578 55.52 -5.85 25.61
C ARG A 578 55.09 -4.68 24.74
N ALA A 579 56.02 -4.00 24.08
CA ALA A 579 55.72 -2.90 23.16
C ALA A 579 54.93 -3.40 21.94
N ILE A 580 55.33 -4.53 21.36
CA ILE A 580 54.64 -5.16 20.23
C ILE A 580 53.24 -5.62 20.65
N VAL A 581 53.11 -6.30 21.79
CA VAL A 581 51.82 -6.79 22.29
C VAL A 581 50.88 -5.63 22.65
N ARG A 582 51.39 -4.57 23.29
CA ARG A 582 50.57 -3.37 23.57
C ARG A 582 50.28 -2.54 22.34
N GLY A 583 51.17 -2.52 21.35
CA GLY A 583 50.93 -1.90 20.05
C GLY A 583 49.83 -2.61 19.25
N LEU A 584 49.62 -3.90 19.48
CA LEU A 584 48.45 -4.63 18.99
C LEU A 584 47.17 -4.33 19.77
N GLN A 585 47.26 -3.80 21.00
CA GLN A 585 46.14 -3.48 21.90
C GLN A 585 45.74 -2.00 21.93
N HIS A 586 46.58 -1.08 21.45
CA HIS A 586 46.32 0.37 21.52
C HIS A 586 46.15 0.99 20.13
N HIS A 587 45.14 1.86 20.02
CA HIS A 587 45.03 2.76 18.88
C HIS A 587 46.21 3.73 18.93
N VAL A 588 47.05 3.75 17.89
CA VAL A 588 48.09 4.76 17.70
C VAL A 588 47.43 6.13 17.81
N GLN A 589 47.77 6.90 18.85
CA GLN A 589 47.25 8.24 19.02
C GLN A 589 47.92 9.19 18.00
N PRO A 590 47.22 10.25 17.56
CA PRO A 590 47.86 11.33 16.82
C PRO A 590 49.09 11.87 17.58
N TRP A 591 50.16 12.22 16.85
CA TRP A 591 51.43 12.64 17.45
C TRP A 591 51.31 13.88 18.35
N ASP A 592 50.40 14.79 18.02
CA ASP A 592 50.14 16.00 18.80
C ASP A 592 49.53 15.67 20.17
N ASP A 593 48.56 14.75 20.20
CA ASP A 593 47.93 14.28 21.45
C ASP A 593 48.95 13.52 22.30
N PHE A 594 49.73 12.63 21.67
CA PHE A 594 50.78 11.87 22.36
C PHE A 594 51.86 12.79 22.97
N ALA A 595 52.30 13.82 22.23
CA ALA A 595 53.29 14.79 22.72
C ALA A 595 52.72 15.66 23.85
N ALA A 596 51.45 16.04 23.78
CA ALA A 596 50.77 16.80 24.84
C ALA A 596 50.67 15.98 26.14
N ASP A 597 50.29 14.71 26.05
CA ASP A 597 50.24 13.78 27.17
C ASP A 597 51.61 13.58 27.82
N LEU A 598 52.65 13.38 27.00
CA LEU A 598 54.03 13.25 27.47
C LEU A 598 54.51 14.51 28.19
N ARG A 599 54.25 15.69 27.63
CA ARG A 599 54.63 16.96 28.27
C ARG A 599 53.93 17.11 29.62
N SER A 600 52.64 16.81 29.70
CA SER A 600 51.88 16.84 30.94
C SER A 600 52.48 15.90 31.99
N GLU A 601 52.78 14.66 31.60
CA GLU A 601 53.37 13.65 32.48
C GLU A 601 54.76 14.07 33.00
N ILE A 602 55.64 14.52 32.11
CA ILE A 602 57.01 14.94 32.46
C ILE A 602 56.99 16.20 33.33
N ALA A 603 56.12 17.18 33.00
CA ALA A 603 55.95 18.39 33.80
C ALA A 603 55.52 18.07 35.23
N GLN A 604 54.56 17.16 35.41
CA GLN A 604 54.11 16.73 36.74
C GLN A 604 55.24 16.06 37.54
N ARG A 605 56.02 15.17 36.90
CA ARG A 605 57.13 14.47 37.57
C ARG A 605 58.26 15.42 37.98
N LEU A 606 58.64 16.35 37.11
CA LEU A 606 59.67 17.35 37.41
C LEU A 606 59.20 18.34 38.48
N ALA A 607 57.94 18.80 38.41
CA ALA A 607 57.36 19.69 39.42
C ALA A 607 57.33 19.02 40.81
N ALA A 608 57.00 17.72 40.88
CA ALA A 608 57.03 16.95 42.13
C ALA A 608 58.46 16.84 42.73
N ALA A 609 59.49 16.95 41.90
CA ALA A 609 60.90 16.98 42.30
C ALA A 609 61.46 18.40 42.47
N GLY A 610 60.64 19.44 42.31
CA GLY A 610 61.05 20.85 42.42
C GLY A 610 61.86 21.38 41.23
N MET A 611 61.77 20.75 40.06
CA MET A 611 62.48 21.13 38.83
C MET A 611 61.54 21.76 37.79
N GLU A 612 62.02 22.74 37.04
CA GLU A 612 61.28 23.38 35.95
C GLU A 612 61.47 22.64 34.60
N LEU A 613 60.39 22.50 33.81
CA LEU A 613 60.43 21.96 32.45
C LEU A 613 60.38 23.09 31.41
N ASP A 614 61.42 23.22 30.58
CA ASP A 614 61.39 24.01 29.35
C ASP A 614 61.05 23.13 28.14
N TRP A 615 59.78 23.12 27.74
CA TRP A 615 59.31 22.46 26.52
C TRP A 615 58.22 23.33 25.84
N PRO A 616 58.61 24.30 25.00
CA PRO A 616 57.69 25.22 24.35
C PRO A 616 57.03 24.57 23.13
N PRO A 617 55.81 24.98 22.77
CA PRO A 617 55.15 24.56 21.53
C PRO A 617 55.82 25.17 20.28
N PRO A 618 55.76 24.50 19.11
CA PRO A 618 55.17 23.17 18.89
C PRO A 618 55.97 22.09 19.61
N LEU A 619 55.28 21.12 20.22
CA LEU A 619 55.92 20.09 21.06
C LEU A 619 56.87 19.19 20.26
N ILE A 620 56.63 19.10 18.96
CA ILE A 620 57.53 18.50 17.97
C ILE A 620 57.78 19.58 16.89
N GLY A 621 58.99 20.15 16.87
CA GLY A 621 59.43 21.17 15.91
C GLY A 621 59.62 20.58 14.51
N GLY A 622 59.17 21.30 13.47
CA GLY A 622 59.23 20.86 12.06
C GLY A 622 57.90 20.35 11.47
N LEU A 623 56.86 20.15 12.29
CA LEU A 623 55.54 19.67 11.84
C LEU A 623 54.68 20.69 11.10
N ALA A 624 55.04 21.97 11.09
CA ALA A 624 54.38 22.96 10.22
C ALA A 624 54.72 22.75 8.72
N SER A 625 55.73 21.93 8.42
CA SER A 625 56.25 21.73 7.06
C SER A 625 56.57 20.27 6.69
N ALA A 626 56.56 19.33 7.65
CA ALA A 626 56.74 17.90 7.39
C ALA A 626 55.37 17.21 7.25
N PRO A 627 54.99 16.65 6.09
CA PRO A 627 53.75 15.91 5.92
C PRO A 627 53.86 14.55 6.64
N LEU A 628 53.67 14.55 7.96
CA LEU A 628 53.26 13.36 8.71
C LEU A 628 51.73 13.13 8.58
N GLN A 629 51.11 13.66 7.52
CA GLN A 629 49.84 13.16 7.01
C GLN A 629 50.10 11.80 6.35
N ARG A 630 50.01 10.76 7.18
CA ARG A 630 49.84 9.36 6.78
C ARG A 630 48.58 9.24 5.91
N GLY A 631 48.75 9.36 4.60
CA GLY A 631 47.82 8.78 3.64
C GLY A 631 48.07 7.28 3.59
N THR A 632 47.06 6.48 3.95
CA THR A 632 46.60 5.18 3.41
C THR A 632 47.51 4.21 2.64
N ASP A 633 48.83 4.37 2.57
CA ASP A 633 49.77 3.47 1.92
C ASP A 633 50.93 3.14 2.88
N ALA A 634 50.80 1.97 3.53
CA ALA A 634 51.87 1.16 4.11
C ALA A 634 52.88 1.82 5.08
N GLY A 635 52.39 2.44 6.16
CA GLY A 635 53.11 2.50 7.43
C GLY A 635 52.49 1.49 8.40
N ASP A 636 53.29 0.57 8.96
CA ASP A 636 52.79 -0.47 9.87
C ASP A 636 52.34 0.17 11.20
N PRO A 637 51.04 0.09 11.58
CA PRO A 637 50.54 0.64 12.85
C PRO A 637 51.31 0.10 14.07
N ALA A 638 51.87 -1.11 13.97
CA ALA A 638 52.70 -1.68 15.03
C ALA A 638 54.04 -0.93 15.17
N GLN A 639 54.61 -0.41 14.08
CA GLN A 639 55.83 0.40 14.13
C GLN A 639 55.59 1.75 14.79
N ASP A 640 54.47 2.41 14.48
CA ASP A 640 54.10 3.68 15.11
C ASP A 640 53.85 3.53 16.62
N ALA A 641 53.16 2.46 17.02
CA ALA A 641 52.93 2.17 18.44
C ALA A 641 54.22 1.80 19.18
N ALA A 642 55.10 1.00 18.56
CA ALA A 642 56.42 0.68 19.11
C ALA A 642 57.29 1.93 19.27
N LEU A 643 57.25 2.83 18.29
CA LEU A 643 57.98 4.09 18.33
C LEU A 643 57.50 5.00 19.47
N GLN A 644 56.18 5.21 19.60
CA GLN A 644 55.60 5.98 20.71
C GLN A 644 55.97 5.37 22.07
N TYR A 645 55.94 4.04 22.20
CA TYR A 645 56.35 3.35 23.42
C TYR A 645 57.82 3.58 23.78
N HIS A 646 58.74 3.36 22.84
CA HIS A 646 60.17 3.51 23.07
C HIS A 646 60.55 4.96 23.38
N LEU A 647 59.94 5.92 22.70
CA LEU A 647 60.14 7.34 22.96
C LEU A 647 59.66 7.73 24.37
N ARG A 648 58.45 7.31 24.77
CA ARG A 648 57.93 7.54 26.13
C ARG A 648 58.87 6.97 27.20
N ALA A 649 59.29 5.72 27.04
CA ALA A 649 60.18 5.06 27.99
C ALA A 649 61.54 5.75 28.10
N LEU A 650 62.10 6.20 26.97
CA LEU A 650 63.40 6.89 26.94
C LEU A 650 63.33 8.26 27.65
N LEU A 651 62.29 9.04 27.37
CA LEU A 651 62.08 10.33 28.03
C LEU A 651 61.86 10.17 29.55
N GLN A 652 61.06 9.18 29.96
CA GLN A 652 60.83 8.89 31.37
C GLN A 652 62.11 8.51 32.11
N GLU A 653 62.95 7.66 31.50
CA GLU A 653 64.22 7.27 32.10
C GLU A 653 65.19 8.46 32.17
N ALA A 654 65.19 9.35 31.17
CA ALA A 654 66.05 10.54 31.15
C ALA A 654 65.66 11.53 32.25
N VAL A 655 64.36 11.76 32.40
CA VAL A 655 63.81 12.58 33.48
C VAL A 655 64.08 11.95 34.84
N SER A 656 63.94 10.63 34.98
CA SER A 656 64.28 9.92 36.23
C SER A 656 65.76 10.07 36.58
N ASN A 657 66.66 10.00 35.59
CA ASN A 657 68.08 10.21 35.80
C ASN A 657 68.40 11.66 36.22
N ALA A 658 67.75 12.65 35.59
CA ALA A 658 67.88 14.04 35.99
C ALA A 658 67.43 14.26 37.45
N ILE A 659 66.28 13.70 37.82
CA ILE A 659 65.72 13.80 39.18
C ILE A 659 66.64 13.16 40.23
N ARG A 660 67.17 11.96 39.95
CA ARG A 660 67.94 11.19 40.95
C ARG A 660 69.41 11.54 41.02
N HIS A 661 70.00 11.99 39.92
CA HIS A 661 71.46 12.05 39.78
C HIS A 661 72.01 13.42 39.38
N ALA A 662 71.22 14.28 38.71
CA ALA A 662 71.77 15.52 38.17
C ALA A 662 71.84 16.67 39.19
N HIS A 663 71.05 16.64 40.28
CA HIS A 663 70.85 17.81 41.16
C HIS A 663 70.47 19.09 40.38
N ALA A 664 69.76 18.91 39.27
CA ALA A 664 69.32 19.98 38.39
C ALA A 664 68.17 20.79 39.00
N SER A 665 68.03 22.05 38.58
CA SER A 665 66.87 22.90 38.85
C SER A 665 65.96 23.03 37.62
N ARG A 666 66.49 22.74 36.42
CA ARG A 666 65.79 22.90 35.15
C ARG A 666 66.16 21.80 34.15
N VAL A 667 65.15 21.30 33.45
CA VAL A 667 65.30 20.37 32.33
C VAL A 667 64.65 20.97 31.08
N SER A 668 65.39 21.06 29.97
CA SER A 668 64.88 21.42 28.64
C SER A 668 64.68 20.17 27.80
N LEU A 669 63.57 20.12 27.07
CA LEU A 669 63.27 19.06 26.12
C LEU A 669 62.91 19.68 24.76
N ARG A 670 63.51 19.16 23.69
CA ARG A 670 63.16 19.48 22.31
C ARG A 670 63.00 18.19 21.51
N LEU A 671 61.87 18.05 20.84
CA LEU A 671 61.67 17.03 19.80
C LEU A 671 61.63 17.77 18.46
N THR A 672 62.47 17.37 17.51
CA THR A 672 62.50 18.00 16.18
C THR A 672 62.56 16.95 15.08
N VAL A 673 61.87 17.20 13.97
CA VAL A 673 61.98 16.40 12.75
C VAL A 673 62.98 17.10 11.83
N GLN A 674 64.02 16.37 11.40
CA GLN A 674 65.04 16.83 10.47
C GLN A 674 64.86 16.15 9.12
N ASP A 675 64.88 16.95 8.05
CA ASP A 675 64.83 16.54 6.64
C ASP A 675 63.69 15.54 6.30
N ASP A 676 62.56 15.63 7.01
CA ASP A 676 61.40 14.72 6.91
C ASP A 676 61.72 13.22 7.07
N ARG A 677 62.90 12.88 7.59
CA ARG A 677 63.42 11.50 7.59
C ARG A 677 63.98 11.06 8.93
N GLN A 678 64.35 11.99 9.81
CA GLN A 678 64.95 11.67 11.11
C GLN A 678 64.26 12.46 12.23
N MET A 679 64.07 11.82 13.37
CA MET A 679 63.64 12.46 14.60
C MET A 679 64.85 12.66 15.50
N ARG A 680 65.03 13.89 15.97
CA ARG A 680 66.02 14.28 16.96
C ARG A 680 65.33 14.64 18.26
N VAL A 681 65.81 14.04 19.34
CA VAL A 681 65.35 14.24 20.71
C VAL A 681 66.51 14.77 21.54
N GLU A 682 66.37 15.97 22.06
CA GLU A 682 67.38 16.63 22.89
C GLU A 682 66.81 16.85 24.29
N ILE A 683 67.50 16.32 25.29
CA ILE A 683 67.13 16.45 26.71
C ILE A 683 68.34 17.03 27.43
N ARG A 684 68.15 18.18 28.08
CA ARG A 684 69.23 18.91 28.72
C ARG A 684 68.88 19.28 30.15
N ASP A 685 69.79 19.02 31.07
CA ASP A 685 69.67 19.50 32.46
C ASP A 685 70.79 20.48 32.82
N ASP A 686 70.55 21.32 33.84
CA ASP A 686 71.48 22.29 34.40
C ASP A 686 72.26 21.75 35.63
N GLY A 687 72.35 20.43 35.74
CA GLY A 687 72.89 19.73 36.90
C GLY A 687 74.40 19.71 37.01
N ILE A 688 74.92 18.63 37.63
CA ILE A 688 76.36 18.39 37.87
C ILE A 688 77.08 17.67 36.73
N GLY A 689 76.33 17.15 35.74
CA GLY A 689 76.87 16.54 34.53
C GLY A 689 77.31 15.09 34.73
N ILE A 690 77.63 14.41 33.63
CA ILE A 690 78.18 13.04 33.64
C ILE A 690 79.71 13.13 33.70
N ASP A 691 80.35 12.40 34.61
CA ASP A 691 81.82 12.29 34.68
C ASP A 691 82.34 11.48 33.49
N PRO A 692 83.09 12.08 32.54
CA PRO A 692 83.59 11.38 31.36
C PRO A 692 84.74 10.41 31.66
N GLN A 693 85.37 10.47 32.84
CA GLN A 693 86.44 9.55 33.23
C GLN A 693 85.93 8.29 33.95
N ARG A 694 84.65 8.24 34.31
CA ARG A 694 83.99 7.03 34.80
C ARG A 694 83.14 6.44 33.67
N PRO A 695 83.38 5.18 33.25
CA PRO A 695 82.48 4.53 32.31
C PRO A 695 81.10 4.45 32.96
N ALA A 696 80.13 5.12 32.34
CA ALA A 696 78.79 5.26 32.86
C ALA A 696 78.08 3.88 32.83
N THR A 697 78.26 3.13 33.90
CA THR A 697 77.79 1.75 34.07
C THR A 697 76.65 1.77 35.07
N GLY A 698 75.45 2.00 34.55
CA GLY A 698 74.21 1.95 35.30
C GLY A 698 73.10 1.37 34.43
N HIS A 699 72.23 0.55 35.02
CA HIS A 699 71.17 -0.15 34.29
C HIS A 699 70.30 0.79 33.42
N GLY A 700 70.08 2.03 33.87
CA GLY A 700 69.31 3.04 33.13
C GLY A 700 69.94 3.47 31.80
N LEU A 701 71.23 3.81 31.81
CA LEU A 701 71.97 4.23 30.61
C LEU A 701 72.11 3.09 29.60
N THR A 702 72.34 1.86 30.09
CA THR A 702 72.34 0.67 29.23
C THR A 702 70.97 0.42 28.61
N SER A 703 69.88 0.59 29.38
CA SER A 703 68.51 0.47 28.85
C SER A 703 68.22 1.51 27.76
N MET A 704 68.64 2.75 27.96
CA MET A 704 68.48 3.83 26.97
C MET A 704 69.28 3.58 25.69
N GLN A 705 70.53 3.10 25.80
CA GLN A 705 71.34 2.71 24.64
C GLN A 705 70.70 1.57 23.84
N ILE A 706 70.14 0.58 24.54
CA ILE A 706 69.46 -0.53 23.86
C ILE A 706 68.18 -0.04 23.17
N ARG A 707 67.38 0.82 23.83
CA ARG A 707 66.16 1.40 23.22
C ARG A 707 66.48 2.30 22.03
N ALA A 708 67.56 3.08 22.10
CA ALA A 708 68.03 3.89 20.98
C ALA A 708 68.38 3.01 19.77
N ARG A 709 69.10 1.91 19.99
CA ARG A 709 69.41 0.92 18.94
C ARG A 709 68.17 0.22 18.40
N ALA A 710 67.19 -0.07 19.25
CA ALA A 710 65.92 -0.67 18.84
C ALA A 710 65.14 0.23 17.85
N LEU A 711 65.31 1.55 17.95
CA LEU A 711 64.77 2.52 17.00
C LEU A 711 65.65 2.73 15.76
N GLY A 712 66.73 1.96 15.59
CA GLY A 712 67.72 2.17 14.53
C GLY A 712 68.53 3.47 14.72
N GLY A 713 68.52 4.05 15.92
CA GLY A 713 69.14 5.32 16.23
C GLY A 713 70.43 5.21 17.04
N ARG A 714 71.03 6.38 17.28
CA ARG A 714 72.17 6.57 18.19
C ARG A 714 71.78 7.50 19.33
N ILE A 715 72.34 7.24 20.50
CA ILE A 715 72.22 8.11 21.67
C ILE A 715 73.62 8.52 22.13
N ASP A 716 73.81 9.83 22.25
CA ASP A 716 75.07 10.47 22.61
C ASP A 716 74.86 11.31 23.88
N TRP A 717 75.89 11.35 24.72
CA TRP A 717 75.86 12.04 26.02
C TRP A 717 76.98 13.07 26.02
N HIS A 718 76.63 14.32 26.29
CA HIS A 718 77.57 15.42 26.32
C HIS A 718 77.56 16.07 27.71
N SER A 719 78.74 16.10 28.34
CA SER A 719 78.96 16.86 29.57
C SER A 719 79.39 18.28 29.22
N ASN A 720 78.89 19.25 29.97
CA ASN A 720 79.15 20.69 29.77
C ASN A 720 78.70 21.23 28.38
N PRO A 721 77.41 21.12 28.01
CA PRO A 721 76.90 21.54 26.70
C PRO A 721 76.80 23.07 26.49
N GLY A 722 77.37 23.91 27.36
CA GLY A 722 77.28 25.38 27.30
C GLY A 722 76.04 25.99 27.98
N PRO A 723 75.56 27.19 27.59
CA PRO A 723 74.28 27.76 28.05
C PRO A 723 73.08 27.14 27.32
N PHE A 724 71.89 27.15 27.95
CA PHE A 724 70.64 26.78 27.27
C PHE A 724 70.41 27.69 26.04
N PRO A 725 69.94 27.16 24.90
CA PRO A 725 69.57 28.00 23.76
C PRO A 725 68.47 28.98 24.20
N ALA A 726 68.59 30.25 23.82
CA ALA A 726 67.66 31.31 24.21
C ALA A 726 66.25 31.01 23.68
N SER A 727 65.42 30.35 24.48
CA SER A 727 63.97 30.31 24.28
C SER A 727 63.41 31.70 24.57
N SER A 728 62.55 32.19 23.68
CA SER A 728 61.76 33.43 23.81
C SER A 728 61.58 33.90 25.25
N ALA A 729 62.13 35.08 25.53
CA ALA A 729 62.21 35.72 26.84
C ALA A 729 60.87 35.70 27.61
N PRO A 730 60.88 35.50 28.93
CA PRO A 730 59.78 35.94 29.77
C PRO A 730 59.83 37.47 29.89
N THR A 731 58.84 38.16 29.33
CA THR A 731 58.53 39.53 29.75
C THR A 731 57.84 39.47 31.10
N GLY A 732 58.57 39.78 32.17
CA GLY A 732 58.04 39.93 33.52
C GLY A 732 59.16 40.11 34.53
N ASP A 733 59.13 41.23 35.25
CA ASP A 733 60.10 41.67 36.25
C ASP A 733 60.46 40.60 37.30
N GLU A 734 61.77 40.32 37.39
CA GLU A 734 62.59 40.00 38.58
C GLU A 734 63.76 39.12 38.14
N ALA A 735 64.82 39.78 37.64
CA ALA A 735 66.08 39.13 37.32
C ALA A 735 66.76 38.66 38.62
N LYS A 736 66.53 37.39 39.00
CA LYS A 736 67.48 36.64 39.84
C LYS A 736 68.78 36.44 39.03
N PRO A 737 69.97 36.67 39.61
CA PRO A 737 71.22 36.54 38.89
C PRO A 737 71.38 35.12 38.34
N ALA A 738 71.76 35.03 37.07
CA ALA A 738 72.10 33.78 36.40
C ALA A 738 73.15 33.03 37.23
N ALA A 739 72.86 31.77 37.58
CA ALA A 739 73.84 30.87 38.16
C ALA A 739 75.09 30.81 37.23
N PRO A 740 76.31 30.68 37.78
CA PRO A 740 77.50 30.45 36.97
C PRO A 740 77.30 29.22 36.06
N PRO A 741 78.00 29.09 34.92
CA PRO A 741 77.79 27.98 33.98
C PRO A 741 77.96 26.64 34.70
N GLY A 742 76.82 26.04 35.05
CA GLY A 742 76.72 24.74 35.70
C GLY A 742 77.06 23.65 34.69
N ILE A 743 77.73 22.62 35.18
CA ILE A 743 78.20 21.47 34.41
C ILE A 743 76.97 20.64 34.00
N GLY A 744 76.19 21.02 33.00
CA GLY A 744 74.97 20.29 32.63
C GLY A 744 75.22 18.97 31.88
N THR A 745 74.17 18.16 31.72
CA THR A 745 74.15 17.02 30.79
C THR A 745 73.27 17.33 29.59
N LEU A 746 73.71 16.99 28.39
CA LEU A 746 72.88 16.90 27.18
C LEU A 746 72.82 15.45 26.72
N VAL A 747 71.61 14.94 26.56
CA VAL A 747 71.29 13.66 25.95
C VAL A 747 70.74 13.95 24.56
N GLU A 748 71.45 13.53 23.53
CA GLU A 748 71.01 13.64 22.14
C GLU A 748 70.69 12.25 21.60
N LEU A 749 69.46 12.06 21.13
CA LEU A 749 69.02 10.84 20.47
C LEU A 749 68.57 11.19 19.05
N VAL A 750 69.11 10.48 18.07
CA VAL A 750 68.74 10.62 16.65
C VAL A 750 68.37 9.25 16.09
N PHE A 751 67.18 9.14 15.50
CA PHE A 751 66.71 7.91 14.85
C PHE A 751 65.88 8.19 13.58
N PRO A 752 65.85 7.27 12.61
CA PRO A 752 65.07 7.43 11.39
C PRO A 752 63.56 7.23 11.64
N LEU A 753 62.72 8.03 10.96
CA LEU A 753 61.25 7.88 10.96
C LEU A 753 60.76 6.84 9.94
N ARG A 754 61.63 6.42 9.01
CA ARG A 754 61.40 5.28 8.11
C ARG A 754 62.57 4.32 8.22
N THR A 755 62.31 3.08 8.63
CA THR A 755 63.27 2.00 8.48
C THR A 755 63.16 1.49 7.04
N GLU A 756 64.03 1.95 6.14
CA GLU A 756 64.28 1.17 4.92
C GLU A 756 64.95 -0.13 5.39
N LEU A 757 64.18 -1.21 5.44
CA LEU A 757 64.70 -2.56 5.60
C LEU A 757 65.59 -2.83 4.37
N LEU A 758 66.90 -2.93 4.60
CA LEU A 758 67.84 -3.57 3.67
C LEU A 758 67.57 -5.07 3.59
#